data_AF-A0A9P6SKT9-F1
#
_entry.id   AF-A0A9P6SKT9-F1
#
_cell.length_a   1.000
_cell.length_b   1.000
_cell.length_c   1.000
_cell.angle_alpha   90.00
_cell.angle_beta   90.00
_cell.angle_gamma   90.00
#
_symmetry.space_group_name_H-M   'P 1'
#
loop_
_entity.id
_entity.type
_entity.pdbx_description
1 polymer ?
#
loop_
_entity_poly.entity_id
_entity_poly.type
_entity_poly.pdbx_seq_one_letter_code
_entity_poly.pdbx_strand_id
1 'polypeptide(L)'
;MRPERKTRSRSRNRARSRSRSNKPRAEPATVNARIHANFVIPLAGILSSIAARLYDMGASPSKPRGEENGNADANESTTLLPRAERETDEGDSRTKKAGRWFATNAVAVFMTLLIAAVIIILCVFFGVYRSSKRPSTRATLCMTPACVHAASEILYNLSPDYQSLDACTDFEQLVCEGWDSRHDLRPDQGDAFTGSIMSENSQMLLRHILEAPYPVDSEHSSFSPAQLVESLSSIDQYNFNKLKAAYDACMDEDSVRKEGVTPLRKILHQVEDMFPVENTAFGGRTTLESKDEDDLANTVLYLSRIGVPSVVSCGAGADDKDPDVVVVQCGPPYSIGLPAKDYYSDNDVMQKYKSTVAQVFEKLYPNHSNTKFLSELGGHSLAMRGKSLVIARGVVEFEKQLAAASPDAEDRDDVTQYYNPMSLKEADKLTPQIRLSRMINNLSPSDVKPDRIIVMSPSYMSNLSSLLSDTSKETIQAYFFWKVVQAYSSVIEADELKPYSRFSNELQGKDPDSTSERWRKCVRHVDNGLGWILSRFFVEKAFSEKAKIFGDQIVTDIKTTFIEKLKKTTWMDESVVELAIQKVHKIVQKIGYPTKSPDIMDPPSLRQYYSSVQISSTAFFDNALAMNRFDIAREWSSLGKPVDRDAWGMSVPTVNAYYNPPGNEIVFPAGIMQFPVFDVNVPPYLSYGAFGSVSGHELSHAFDSTGRHYDQNGNYTDWWTPSTVSNFEERAECFVDQYHNYTVPGPDDKPLHVNGKLTLGENIADAGGVSAAFAAWKMRRTEMENQDLPGLEYFTQEQLFFVSYANWWCGKSRKETAISRIYTDPHAPKWARVLGTMSNSKDFKEAFACKPTEPVCELW
;
A
#
# COMPACT_ATOMS: atom_id res chain seq x y z
N MET A 1 -62.36 -7.30 -14.65
CA MET A 1 -62.82 -6.70 -15.91
C MET A 1 -62.03 -7.31 -17.06
N ARG A 2 -62.72 -7.69 -18.14
CA ARG A 2 -62.21 -8.54 -19.23
C ARG A 2 -61.42 -7.72 -20.30
N PRO A 3 -60.68 -8.43 -21.20
CA PRO A 3 -59.55 -7.95 -22.01
C PRO A 3 -59.82 -8.00 -23.53
N GLU A 4 -58.85 -7.59 -24.36
CA GLU A 4 -58.71 -7.99 -25.77
C GLU A 4 -57.20 -8.08 -26.13
N ARG A 5 -56.56 -9.13 -26.66
CA ARG A 5 -56.77 -10.20 -27.67
C ARG A 5 -56.09 -9.93 -29.03
N LYS A 6 -55.15 -10.84 -29.33
CA LYS A 6 -54.80 -11.47 -30.65
C LYS A 6 -54.01 -10.57 -31.64
N THR A 7 -53.04 -11.05 -32.42
CA THR A 7 -53.01 -12.29 -33.25
C THR A 7 -51.60 -12.83 -33.54
N ARG A 8 -51.53 -14.16 -33.69
CA ARG A 8 -50.45 -14.97 -34.31
C ARG A 8 -50.36 -14.76 -35.82
N SER A 9 -49.19 -15.00 -36.42
CA SER A 9 -49.09 -15.90 -37.58
C SER A 9 -47.69 -16.56 -37.68
N ARG A 10 -47.68 -17.83 -38.11
CA ARG A 10 -46.53 -18.72 -38.36
C ARG A 10 -46.52 -19.05 -39.86
N SER A 11 -45.34 -19.16 -40.48
CA SER A 11 -44.99 -20.16 -41.52
C SER A 11 -43.47 -20.15 -41.72
N ARG A 12 -42.68 -21.16 -41.31
CA ARG A 12 -42.36 -22.44 -41.98
C ARG A 12 -42.14 -22.33 -43.50
N ASN A 13 -40.89 -22.46 -43.99
CA ASN A 13 -40.35 -23.73 -44.54
C ASN A 13 -38.97 -23.62 -45.24
N ARG A 14 -38.08 -24.55 -44.85
CA ARG A 14 -37.20 -25.44 -45.65
C ARG A 14 -36.20 -24.91 -46.72
N ALA A 15 -34.91 -25.06 -46.35
CA ALA A 15 -33.91 -26.05 -46.86
C ALA A 15 -33.46 -26.11 -48.35
N ARG A 16 -32.13 -25.99 -48.55
CA ARG A 16 -31.16 -26.78 -49.40
C ARG A 16 -29.99 -25.84 -49.81
N SER A 17 -28.73 -26.03 -49.42
CA SER A 17 -27.69 -27.04 -49.73
C SER A 17 -27.00 -26.93 -51.10
N ARG A 18 -25.64 -26.99 -51.05
CA ARG A 18 -24.59 -27.12 -52.10
C ARG A 18 -24.15 -25.83 -52.81
N SER A 19 -22.93 -25.67 -53.34
CA SER A 19 -21.54 -26.04 -53.02
C SER A 19 -20.66 -25.37 -54.11
N ARG A 20 -19.36 -25.18 -53.80
CA ARG A 20 -18.20 -25.01 -54.73
C ARG A 20 -17.85 -23.63 -55.34
N SER A 21 -16.68 -23.16 -54.89
CA SER A 21 -15.48 -22.67 -55.61
C SER A 21 -15.58 -21.59 -56.70
N ASN A 22 -14.83 -20.48 -56.49
CA ASN A 22 -13.69 -20.09 -57.34
C ASN A 22 -12.92 -18.87 -56.79
N LYS A 23 -11.58 -18.98 -56.77
CA LYS A 23 -10.57 -17.89 -56.83
C LYS A 23 -10.39 -17.47 -58.31
N PRO A 24 -9.93 -16.25 -58.67
CA PRO A 24 -8.51 -15.81 -58.58
C PRO A 24 -8.31 -14.30 -58.23
N ARG A 25 -7.25 -13.86 -57.53
CA ARG A 25 -5.89 -13.44 -57.95
C ARG A 25 -5.83 -12.24 -58.93
N ALA A 26 -5.33 -11.08 -58.47
CA ALA A 26 -4.59 -10.08 -59.28
C ALA A 26 -3.97 -8.94 -58.41
N GLU A 27 -2.64 -8.93 -58.33
CA GLU A 27 -1.71 -7.77 -58.40
C GLU A 27 -0.93 -7.97 -59.73
N PRO A 28 -0.04 -7.07 -60.27
CA PRO A 28 0.67 -5.93 -59.66
C PRO A 28 0.84 -4.67 -60.58
N ALA A 29 1.50 -3.61 -60.11
CA ALA A 29 2.56 -2.89 -60.88
C ALA A 29 3.21 -1.73 -60.10
N THR A 30 4.54 -1.77 -60.14
CA THR A 30 5.58 -0.80 -59.71
C THR A 30 5.78 0.37 -60.69
N VAL A 31 6.25 1.53 -60.20
CA VAL A 31 7.14 2.44 -60.96
C VAL A 31 8.25 2.99 -60.05
N ASN A 32 9.48 2.87 -60.56
CA ASN A 32 10.77 3.38 -60.06
C ASN A 32 11.02 4.84 -60.49
N ALA A 33 11.78 5.60 -59.70
CA ALA A 33 12.83 6.49 -60.22
C ALA A 33 13.88 6.81 -59.14
N ARG A 34 15.13 6.44 -59.44
CA ARG A 34 16.38 6.79 -58.74
C ARG A 34 16.94 8.10 -59.31
N ILE A 35 17.62 8.89 -58.48
CA ILE A 35 18.80 9.69 -58.88
C ILE A 35 19.88 9.54 -57.79
N HIS A 36 21.08 9.11 -58.21
CA HIS A 36 22.37 9.09 -57.51
C HIS A 36 22.89 10.54 -57.31
N ALA A 37 23.84 10.91 -56.45
CA ALA A 37 25.13 10.29 -56.14
C ALA A 37 25.82 11.00 -54.95
N ASN A 38 26.59 10.22 -54.19
CA ASN A 38 27.97 10.43 -53.72
C ASN A 38 28.38 11.75 -53.02
N PHE A 39 28.88 11.63 -51.79
CA PHE A 39 30.34 11.67 -51.53
C PHE A 39 30.69 10.87 -50.28
N VAL A 40 31.65 9.97 -50.45
CA VAL A 40 32.35 9.18 -49.43
C VAL A 40 33.78 9.72 -49.40
N ILE A 41 34.41 9.84 -48.22
CA ILE A 41 35.68 9.17 -47.84
C ILE A 41 36.21 9.77 -46.52
N PRO A 42 36.84 8.94 -45.66
CA PRO A 42 37.20 9.21 -44.26
C PRO A 42 38.69 9.53 -44.12
N LEU A 43 39.19 9.80 -42.90
CA LEU A 43 40.55 9.41 -42.50
C LEU A 43 40.81 9.59 -40.99
N ALA A 44 41.33 8.51 -40.40
CA ALA A 44 41.97 8.50 -39.09
C ALA A 44 43.50 8.48 -39.27
N GLY A 45 44.22 9.13 -38.35
CA GLY A 45 45.58 8.74 -37.93
C GLY A 45 46.75 9.66 -38.32
N ILE A 46 47.55 10.03 -37.30
CA ILE A 46 49.03 9.96 -37.19
C ILE A 46 49.68 11.20 -36.50
N LEU A 47 50.22 10.94 -35.29
CA LEU A 47 51.49 11.34 -34.64
C LEU A 47 52.08 12.78 -34.74
N SER A 48 52.40 13.33 -33.55
CA SER A 48 53.69 13.92 -33.06
C SER A 48 54.48 14.88 -33.98
N SER A 49 55.06 16.03 -33.61
CA SER A 49 55.71 16.53 -32.38
C SER A 49 56.31 17.94 -32.63
N ILE A 50 56.73 18.62 -31.55
CA ILE A 50 57.87 19.56 -31.34
C ILE A 50 57.37 20.73 -30.43
N ALA A 51 58.03 21.17 -29.36
CA ALA A 51 59.05 20.66 -28.45
C ALA A 51 59.15 21.63 -27.24
N ALA A 52 59.56 21.07 -26.11
CA ALA A 52 59.81 21.70 -24.80
C ALA A 52 61.06 22.59 -24.71
N ARG A 53 61.17 23.41 -23.63
CA ARG A 53 62.33 23.56 -22.69
C ARG A 53 62.14 24.83 -21.81
N LEU A 54 62.36 24.89 -20.48
CA LEU A 54 63.39 24.38 -19.54
C LEU A 54 62.84 24.43 -18.08
N TYR A 55 62.93 23.35 -17.26
CA TYR A 55 63.95 23.01 -16.21
C TYR A 55 63.73 23.73 -14.83
N ASP A 56 63.92 23.16 -13.63
CA ASP A 56 64.11 21.80 -13.06
C ASP A 56 64.33 21.93 -11.52
N MET A 57 64.37 20.77 -10.84
CA MET A 57 64.96 20.42 -9.53
C MET A 57 64.06 20.55 -8.28
N GLY A 58 63.85 19.53 -7.44
CA GLY A 58 64.36 18.15 -7.44
C GLY A 58 64.15 17.47 -6.06
N ALA A 59 64.03 16.14 -6.11
CA ALA A 59 64.37 15.12 -5.09
C ALA A 59 63.47 14.84 -3.85
N SER A 60 62.86 13.65 -3.96
CA SER A 60 62.32 12.64 -3.01
C SER A 60 63.34 12.13 -1.95
N PRO A 61 63.12 11.02 -1.18
CA PRO A 61 62.06 10.64 -0.22
C PRO A 61 62.63 10.09 1.13
N SER A 62 61.78 9.74 2.12
CA SER A 62 61.81 8.44 2.85
C SER A 62 60.83 8.35 4.05
N LYS A 63 60.10 7.23 4.12
CA LYS A 63 59.43 6.60 5.30
C LYS A 63 60.50 5.95 6.23
N PRO A 64 60.24 5.33 7.42
CA PRO A 64 58.96 4.81 7.98
C PRO A 64 58.72 4.90 9.52
N ARG A 65 57.51 4.45 9.93
CA ARG A 65 57.02 3.78 11.17
C ARG A 65 57.78 3.82 12.51
N GLY A 66 56.98 3.92 13.58
CA GLY A 66 57.19 3.36 14.94
C GLY A 66 56.48 4.24 15.98
N GLU A 67 55.24 3.92 16.37
CA GLU A 67 54.83 3.12 17.55
C GLU A 67 54.95 3.83 18.91
N GLU A 68 53.81 3.76 19.62
CA GLU A 68 53.60 3.71 21.08
C GLU A 68 53.64 4.96 21.99
N ASN A 69 52.47 5.12 22.62
CA ASN A 69 52.23 5.34 24.06
C ASN A 69 52.35 6.75 24.66
N GLY A 70 51.20 7.20 25.16
CA GLY A 70 51.09 7.49 26.59
C GLY A 70 50.61 8.89 26.98
N ASN A 71 49.42 8.93 27.57
CA ASN A 71 48.94 9.79 28.66
C ASN A 71 49.15 11.31 28.59
N ALA A 72 48.08 12.10 28.54
CA ALA A 72 47.14 12.42 29.64
C ALA A 72 47.65 13.55 30.56
N ASP A 73 46.70 14.46 30.80
CA ASP A 73 46.58 15.41 31.91
C ASP A 73 47.57 16.59 31.93
N ALA A 74 47.13 17.83 31.70
CA ALA A 74 46.19 18.68 32.46
C ALA A 74 46.94 19.70 33.32
N ASN A 75 46.29 20.85 33.49
CA ASN A 75 46.58 21.91 34.46
C ASN A 75 47.78 22.84 34.17
N GLU A 76 47.75 24.14 34.47
CA GLU A 76 46.74 25.10 34.92
C GLU A 76 47.45 26.47 35.03
N SER A 77 46.68 27.54 35.19
CA SER A 77 47.07 28.85 35.74
C SER A 77 48.00 29.73 34.86
N THR A 78 47.53 30.78 34.20
CA THR A 78 47.08 32.09 34.74
C THR A 78 48.08 32.72 35.71
N THR A 79 48.70 33.85 35.35
CA THR A 79 48.44 35.17 35.98
C THR A 79 49.37 36.31 35.49
N LEU A 80 48.71 37.46 35.25
CA LEU A 80 49.04 38.84 35.66
C LEU A 80 50.12 39.69 34.95
N LEU A 81 49.61 40.82 34.42
CA LEU A 81 50.28 42.11 34.17
C LEU A 81 50.82 42.73 35.47
N PRO A 82 51.81 43.64 35.40
CA PRO A 82 51.52 45.10 35.46
C PRO A 82 52.48 45.95 34.56
N ARG A 83 52.03 47.03 33.90
CA ARG A 83 51.79 48.44 34.32
C ARG A 83 52.93 49.38 33.86
N ALA A 84 52.47 50.50 33.34
CA ALA A 84 53.18 51.61 32.72
C ALA A 84 54.12 52.41 33.62
N GLU A 85 55.02 53.18 33.00
CA GLU A 85 55.48 54.48 33.47
C GLU A 85 55.84 55.41 32.31
N ARG A 86 55.75 56.71 32.60
CA ARG A 86 55.56 57.90 31.74
C ARG A 86 56.46 58.99 32.32
N GLU A 87 57.10 59.84 31.50
CA GLU A 87 57.59 61.21 31.81
C GLU A 87 57.86 61.89 30.44
N THR A 88 57.17 62.97 30.01
CA THR A 88 57.29 64.44 30.29
C THR A 88 58.66 65.02 29.85
N ASP A 89 58.82 66.20 29.25
CA ASP A 89 58.08 67.46 29.41
C ASP A 89 58.42 68.55 28.33
N GLU A 90 57.60 69.62 28.31
CA GLU A 90 57.85 71.05 27.95
C GLU A 90 58.43 71.47 26.56
N GLY A 91 58.08 72.61 25.92
CA GLY A 91 57.21 73.73 26.25
C GLY A 91 57.31 74.88 25.20
N ASP A 92 56.14 75.42 24.83
CA ASP A 92 55.75 76.84 24.62
C ASP A 92 56.18 77.74 23.42
N SER A 93 55.12 78.30 22.79
CA SER A 93 54.87 79.72 22.51
C SER A 93 54.64 80.23 21.06
N ARG A 94 53.42 80.80 20.91
CA ARG A 94 53.02 81.99 20.11
C ARG A 94 52.73 81.89 18.60
N THR A 95 51.46 81.59 18.35
CA THR A 95 50.49 82.40 17.56
C THR A 95 51.02 83.65 16.82
N LYS A 96 50.99 83.57 15.48
CA LYS A 96 50.48 84.60 14.52
C LYS A 96 50.82 84.17 13.10
N LYS A 97 49.87 83.54 12.38
CA LYS A 97 49.77 83.53 10.90
C LYS A 97 48.55 82.71 10.38
N ALA A 98 47.42 82.76 11.08
CA ALA A 98 46.14 82.33 10.51
C ALA A 98 45.56 83.50 9.71
N GLY A 99 45.73 83.49 8.39
CA GLY A 99 45.18 84.57 7.55
C GLY A 99 45.69 84.67 6.12
N ARG A 100 46.64 83.82 5.70
CA ARG A 100 47.20 83.88 4.34
C ARG A 100 47.40 82.54 3.63
N TRP A 101 46.75 81.47 4.11
CA TRP A 101 46.78 80.14 3.49
C TRP A 101 45.50 79.79 2.70
N PHE A 102 44.37 80.45 3.00
CA PHE A 102 43.06 80.12 2.39
C PHE A 102 42.79 80.77 1.03
N ALA A 103 43.63 81.69 0.54
CA ALA A 103 43.36 82.42 -0.70
C ALA A 103 43.99 81.80 -1.97
N THR A 104 44.84 80.78 -1.86
CA THR A 104 45.49 80.13 -3.03
C THR A 104 45.17 78.64 -3.19
N ASN A 105 44.47 78.03 -2.23
CA ASN A 105 44.12 76.60 -2.26
C ASN A 105 42.60 76.34 -2.31
N ALA A 106 41.77 77.37 -2.46
CA ALA A 106 40.31 77.21 -2.54
C ALA A 106 39.89 76.31 -3.72
N VAL A 107 40.59 76.40 -4.86
CA VAL A 107 40.32 75.53 -6.03
C VAL A 107 40.73 74.08 -5.77
N ALA A 108 41.86 73.85 -5.08
CA ALA A 108 42.34 72.51 -4.76
C ALA A 108 41.42 71.83 -3.73
N VAL A 109 40.94 72.56 -2.73
CA VAL A 109 39.98 72.07 -1.73
C VAL A 109 38.60 71.83 -2.37
N PHE A 110 38.18 72.69 -3.30
CA PHE A 110 36.92 72.49 -4.02
C PHE A 110 36.99 71.27 -4.94
N MET A 111 38.11 71.05 -5.64
CA MET A 111 38.32 69.88 -6.49
C MET A 111 38.41 68.57 -5.68
N THR A 112 39.06 68.57 -4.52
CA THR A 112 39.08 67.37 -3.66
C THR A 112 37.71 67.07 -3.05
N LEU A 113 36.93 68.08 -2.69
CA LEU A 113 35.54 67.91 -2.26
C LEU A 113 34.63 67.44 -3.41
N LEU A 114 34.86 67.90 -4.64
CA LEU A 114 34.13 67.44 -5.83
C LEU A 114 34.46 65.98 -6.17
N ILE A 115 35.75 65.60 -6.10
CA ILE A 115 36.18 64.21 -6.30
C ILE A 115 35.62 63.32 -5.19
N ALA A 116 35.65 63.76 -3.93
CA ALA A 116 35.04 63.02 -2.83
C ALA A 116 33.52 62.88 -3.00
N ALA A 117 32.82 63.93 -3.44
CA ALA A 117 31.39 63.87 -3.72
C ALA A 117 31.07 62.94 -4.90
N VAL A 118 31.88 62.95 -5.97
CA VAL A 118 31.73 62.02 -7.10
C VAL A 118 32.03 60.58 -6.67
N ILE A 119 33.01 60.33 -5.81
CA ILE A 119 33.29 59.01 -5.26
C ILE A 119 32.13 58.55 -4.36
N ILE A 120 31.58 59.42 -3.51
CA ILE A 120 30.42 59.09 -2.67
C ILE A 120 29.19 58.81 -3.55
N ILE A 121 28.94 59.62 -4.58
CA ILE A 121 27.85 59.38 -5.54
C ILE A 121 28.09 58.07 -6.29
N LEU A 122 29.31 57.76 -6.72
CA LEU A 122 29.64 56.49 -7.35
C LEU A 122 29.52 55.31 -6.38
N CYS A 123 29.86 55.47 -5.10
CA CYS A 123 29.67 54.44 -4.07
C CYS A 123 28.20 54.24 -3.71
N VAL A 124 27.38 55.30 -3.70
CA VAL A 124 25.93 55.23 -3.52
C VAL A 124 25.29 54.65 -4.78
N PHE A 125 25.73 55.03 -5.97
CA PHE A 125 25.24 54.48 -7.24
C PHE A 125 25.67 53.01 -7.40
N PHE A 126 26.88 52.61 -7.00
CA PHE A 126 27.30 51.21 -6.93
C PHE A 126 26.63 50.45 -5.79
N GLY A 127 26.32 51.10 -4.66
CA GLY A 127 25.60 50.51 -3.52
C GLY A 127 24.12 50.30 -3.83
N VAL A 128 23.50 51.22 -4.57
CA VAL A 128 22.13 51.12 -5.11
C VAL A 128 22.10 50.20 -6.33
N TYR A 129 23.12 50.18 -7.19
CA TYR A 129 23.25 49.22 -8.29
C TYR A 129 23.48 47.79 -7.75
N ARG A 130 24.31 47.63 -6.70
CA ARG A 130 24.42 46.37 -5.92
C ARG A 130 23.14 46.03 -5.16
N SER A 131 22.37 47.01 -4.69
CA SER A 131 21.06 46.75 -4.04
C SER A 131 19.95 46.45 -5.05
N SER A 132 20.05 46.95 -6.29
CA SER A 132 19.11 46.64 -7.39
C SER A 132 19.41 45.31 -8.07
N LYS A 133 20.67 44.85 -7.99
CA LYS A 133 21.02 43.43 -8.14
C LYS A 133 20.98 42.76 -6.77
N ARG A 134 19.77 42.58 -6.22
CA ARG A 134 19.54 41.33 -5.47
C ARG A 134 20.09 40.22 -6.36
N PRO A 135 21.00 39.34 -5.89
CA PRO A 135 21.22 38.11 -6.61
C PRO A 135 19.85 37.44 -6.62
N SER A 136 19.22 37.40 -7.80
CA SER A 136 18.20 36.42 -8.08
C SER A 136 18.91 35.08 -7.94
N THR A 137 19.00 34.56 -6.73
CA THR A 137 19.18 33.14 -6.48
C THR A 137 17.88 32.46 -6.89
N ARG A 138 17.55 32.53 -8.19
CA ARG A 138 16.68 31.51 -8.78
C ARG A 138 17.46 30.22 -8.59
N ALA A 139 16.87 29.21 -7.97
CA ALA A 139 17.53 27.92 -7.89
C ALA A 139 17.88 27.49 -9.33
N THR A 140 18.99 26.79 -9.49
CA THR A 140 19.35 26.25 -10.79
C THR A 140 18.23 25.31 -11.26
N LEU A 141 17.80 25.44 -12.51
CA LEU A 141 16.73 24.62 -13.07
C LEU A 141 17.23 23.19 -13.30
N CYS A 142 16.46 22.19 -12.86
CA CYS A 142 16.81 20.79 -13.09
C CYS A 142 16.38 20.33 -14.49
N MET A 143 17.35 20.02 -15.36
CA MET A 143 17.10 19.58 -16.73
C MET A 143 17.45 18.10 -16.97
N THR A 144 17.60 17.31 -15.92
CA THR A 144 17.78 15.86 -16.06
C THR A 144 16.51 15.22 -16.64
N PRO A 145 16.60 14.06 -17.32
CA PRO A 145 15.42 13.36 -17.82
C PRO A 145 14.37 13.09 -16.73
N ALA A 146 14.81 12.74 -15.51
CA ALA A 146 13.91 12.51 -14.38
C ALA A 146 13.16 13.79 -13.98
N CYS A 147 13.84 14.94 -13.91
CA CYS A 147 13.21 16.22 -13.61
C CYS A 147 12.23 16.67 -14.69
N VAL A 148 12.57 16.52 -15.97
CA VAL A 148 11.67 16.85 -17.07
C VAL A 148 10.43 15.94 -17.06
N HIS A 149 10.61 14.65 -16.77
CA HIS A 149 9.50 13.71 -16.64
C HIS A 149 8.60 14.06 -15.46
N ALA A 150 9.17 14.31 -14.27
CA ALA A 150 8.42 14.71 -13.08
C ALA A 150 7.64 16.01 -13.31
N ALA A 151 8.28 17.02 -13.91
CA ALA A 151 7.63 18.28 -14.23
C ALA A 151 6.47 18.10 -15.22
N SER A 152 6.69 17.30 -16.27
CA SER A 152 5.65 16.95 -17.25
C SER A 152 4.45 16.29 -16.57
N GLU A 153 4.68 15.26 -15.77
CA GLU A 153 3.59 14.53 -15.08
C GLU A 153 2.79 15.44 -14.16
N ILE A 154 3.46 16.28 -13.34
CA ILE A 154 2.78 17.26 -12.50
C ILE A 154 1.95 18.22 -13.36
N LEU A 155 2.55 18.82 -14.39
CA LEU A 155 1.86 19.77 -15.27
C LEU A 155 0.61 19.21 -15.92
N TYR A 156 0.65 17.93 -16.31
CA TYR A 156 -0.51 17.28 -16.90
C TYR A 156 -1.56 16.82 -15.89
N ASN A 157 -1.22 16.73 -14.60
CA ASN A 157 -2.16 16.39 -13.55
C ASN A 157 -2.90 17.62 -13.02
N LEU A 158 -2.26 18.78 -13.05
CA LEU A 158 -2.86 20.06 -12.71
C LEU A 158 -4.12 20.36 -13.54
N SER A 159 -5.06 21.09 -12.95
CA SER A 159 -6.17 21.71 -13.68
C SER A 159 -5.65 22.58 -14.83
N PRO A 160 -6.27 22.60 -16.02
CA PRO A 160 -5.92 23.55 -17.07
C PRO A 160 -5.95 25.02 -16.61
N ASP A 161 -6.76 25.32 -15.59
CA ASP A 161 -6.97 26.66 -15.03
C ASP A 161 -6.30 26.83 -13.64
N TYR A 162 -5.32 25.99 -13.28
CA TYR A 162 -4.67 25.93 -11.97
C TYR A 162 -4.17 27.27 -11.42
N GLN A 163 -3.81 28.22 -12.28
CA GLN A 163 -3.31 29.55 -11.86
C GLN A 163 -4.43 30.48 -11.35
N SER A 164 -5.69 30.15 -11.65
CA SER A 164 -6.87 30.93 -11.27
C SER A 164 -7.68 30.31 -10.13
N LEU A 165 -7.44 29.03 -9.83
CA LEU A 165 -8.06 28.33 -8.73
C LEU A 165 -7.46 28.78 -7.40
N ASP A 166 -8.30 28.92 -6.37
CA ASP A 166 -7.85 29.18 -5.02
C ASP A 166 -7.43 27.86 -4.37
N ALA A 167 -6.12 27.69 -4.16
CA ALA A 167 -5.57 26.51 -3.49
C ALA A 167 -6.15 26.30 -2.08
N CYS A 168 -6.70 27.33 -1.44
CA CYS A 168 -7.27 27.24 -0.10
C CYS A 168 -8.67 26.61 -0.07
N THR A 169 -9.37 26.56 -1.21
CA THR A 169 -10.71 25.97 -1.34
C THR A 169 -10.75 24.78 -2.29
N ASP A 170 -9.97 24.83 -3.37
CA ASP A 170 -10.08 23.93 -4.52
C ASP A 170 -8.77 23.16 -4.76
N PHE A 171 -8.01 22.84 -3.69
CA PHE A 171 -6.68 22.24 -3.83
C PHE A 171 -6.68 20.89 -4.56
N GLU A 172 -7.66 20.03 -4.27
CA GLU A 172 -7.78 18.74 -4.94
C GLU A 172 -8.04 18.93 -6.44
N GLN A 173 -8.99 19.81 -6.81
CA GLN A 173 -9.25 20.14 -8.21
C GLN A 173 -8.00 20.72 -8.88
N LEU A 174 -7.33 21.67 -8.22
CA LEU A 174 -6.11 22.31 -8.71
C LEU A 174 -5.05 21.27 -9.08
N VAL A 175 -4.85 20.25 -8.23
CA VAL A 175 -3.79 19.25 -8.40
C VAL A 175 -4.19 18.05 -9.26
N CYS A 176 -5.48 17.70 -9.30
CA CYS A 176 -5.94 16.41 -9.83
C CYS A 176 -6.90 16.48 -11.01
N GLU A 177 -7.44 17.64 -11.41
CA GLU A 177 -8.40 17.75 -12.51
C GLU A 177 -7.82 17.27 -13.86
N GLY A 178 -6.56 17.58 -14.14
CA GLY A 178 -5.83 17.08 -15.32
C GLY A 178 -5.57 15.57 -15.26
N TRP A 179 -5.38 15.01 -14.05
CA TRP A 179 -5.28 13.57 -13.87
C TRP A 179 -6.62 12.90 -14.15
N ASP A 180 -7.70 13.38 -13.54
CA ASP A 180 -9.04 12.80 -13.68
C ASP A 180 -9.51 12.80 -15.15
N SER A 181 -9.31 13.92 -15.85
CA SER A 181 -9.74 14.06 -17.26
C SER A 181 -8.99 13.16 -18.25
N ARG A 182 -7.80 12.65 -17.90
CA ARG A 182 -6.97 11.81 -18.79
C ARG A 182 -7.00 10.32 -18.47
N HIS A 183 -7.45 9.94 -17.29
CA HIS A 183 -7.45 8.54 -16.86
C HIS A 183 -8.85 7.99 -16.87
N ASP A 184 -9.22 7.12 -17.80
CA ASP A 184 -10.52 6.43 -17.73
C ASP A 184 -10.42 5.14 -16.90
N LEU A 185 -11.48 4.80 -16.18
CA LEU A 185 -11.59 3.51 -15.51
C LEU A 185 -11.90 2.42 -16.54
N ARG A 186 -11.06 1.39 -16.60
CA ARG A 186 -11.36 0.21 -17.41
C ARG A 186 -12.68 -0.44 -16.98
N PRO A 187 -13.32 -1.23 -17.86
CA PRO A 187 -14.55 -1.95 -17.51
C PRO A 187 -14.41 -2.83 -16.26
N ASP A 188 -13.21 -3.37 -15.99
CA ASP A 188 -12.89 -4.25 -14.86
C ASP A 188 -12.42 -3.52 -13.58
N GLN A 189 -12.38 -2.19 -13.59
CA GLN A 189 -11.95 -1.34 -12.48
C GLN A 189 -13.13 -0.67 -11.79
N GLY A 190 -13.18 -0.76 -10.46
CA GLY A 190 -14.11 0.00 -9.62
C GLY A 190 -13.53 1.37 -9.24
N ASP A 191 -12.20 1.47 -9.18
CA ASP A 191 -11.46 2.70 -8.95
C ASP A 191 -10.06 2.63 -9.56
N ALA A 192 -9.42 3.80 -9.62
CA ALA A 192 -8.00 3.95 -9.93
C ALA A 192 -7.50 5.25 -9.31
N PHE A 193 -6.24 5.26 -8.90
CA PHE A 193 -5.52 6.46 -8.46
C PHE A 193 -4.06 6.36 -8.90
N THR A 194 -3.24 7.37 -8.64
CA THR A 194 -1.80 7.37 -8.97
C THR A 194 -1.09 6.08 -8.52
N GLY A 195 -1.37 5.57 -7.32
CA GLY A 195 -0.82 4.30 -6.85
C GLY A 195 -1.31 3.07 -7.60
N SER A 196 -2.53 3.07 -8.15
CA SER A 196 -3.00 2.01 -9.05
C SER A 196 -2.17 1.99 -10.34
N ILE A 197 -1.90 3.15 -10.95
CA ILE A 197 -1.09 3.24 -12.17
C ILE A 197 0.33 2.74 -11.91
N MET A 198 0.91 3.12 -10.77
CA MET A 198 2.22 2.65 -10.33
C MET A 198 2.24 1.13 -10.06
N SER A 199 1.19 0.57 -9.46
CA SER A 199 1.04 -0.87 -9.28
C SER A 199 0.92 -1.60 -10.63
N GLU A 200 0.20 -1.03 -11.59
CA GLU A 200 0.08 -1.61 -12.93
C GLU A 200 1.41 -1.60 -13.71
N ASN A 201 2.22 -0.54 -13.56
CA ASN A 201 3.57 -0.50 -14.10
C ASN A 201 4.46 -1.59 -13.46
N SER A 202 4.34 -1.78 -12.14
CA SER A 202 5.04 -2.86 -11.44
C SER A 202 4.58 -4.24 -11.95
N GLN A 203 3.27 -4.46 -12.14
CA GLN A 203 2.74 -5.70 -12.71
C GLN A 203 3.21 -5.95 -14.15
N MET A 204 3.37 -4.91 -14.96
CA MET A 204 3.96 -5.02 -16.30
C MET A 204 5.42 -5.49 -16.24
N LEU A 205 6.21 -4.95 -15.31
CA LEU A 205 7.57 -5.44 -15.09
C LEU A 205 7.58 -6.91 -14.63
N LEU A 206 6.72 -7.28 -13.69
CA LEU A 206 6.58 -8.66 -13.23
C LEU A 206 6.18 -9.60 -14.38
N ARG A 207 5.28 -9.18 -15.26
CA ARG A 207 4.95 -9.92 -16.48
C ARG A 207 6.19 -10.14 -17.35
N HIS A 208 6.98 -9.09 -17.61
CA HIS A 208 8.20 -9.21 -18.40
C HIS A 208 9.20 -10.19 -17.76
N ILE A 209 9.33 -10.18 -16.43
CA ILE A 209 10.16 -11.15 -15.69
C ILE A 209 9.65 -12.58 -15.90
N LEU A 210 8.34 -12.82 -15.77
CA LEU A 210 7.75 -14.17 -15.88
C LEU A 210 7.77 -14.72 -17.31
N GLU A 211 7.62 -13.85 -18.31
CA GLU A 211 7.65 -14.24 -19.74
C GLU A 211 9.08 -14.37 -20.28
N ALA A 212 10.07 -13.74 -19.65
CA ALA A 212 11.49 -13.84 -20.02
C ALA A 212 12.12 -15.20 -19.65
N PRO A 213 13.21 -15.61 -20.32
CA PRO A 213 14.07 -16.68 -19.82
C PRO A 213 14.77 -16.26 -18.52
N TYR A 214 15.30 -17.25 -17.78
CA TYR A 214 16.14 -16.98 -16.61
C TYR A 214 17.32 -16.09 -17.03
N PRO A 215 17.59 -14.96 -16.32
CA PRO A 215 18.53 -13.95 -16.80
C PRO A 215 19.99 -14.32 -16.45
N VAL A 216 20.56 -15.25 -17.21
CA VAL A 216 21.91 -15.80 -17.00
C VAL A 216 23.01 -14.71 -16.99
N ASP A 217 22.91 -13.73 -17.89
CA ASP A 217 23.96 -12.72 -18.15
C ASP A 217 23.55 -11.30 -17.75
N SER A 218 22.60 -11.14 -16.82
CA SER A 218 22.21 -9.80 -16.38
C SER A 218 23.36 -9.09 -15.66
N GLU A 219 23.53 -7.79 -15.80
CA GLU A 219 24.49 -7.00 -15.00
C GLU A 219 23.81 -5.78 -14.33
N HIS A 220 22.46 -5.74 -14.32
CA HIS A 220 21.70 -4.53 -13.96
C HIS A 220 21.86 -4.10 -12.50
N SER A 221 22.18 -5.02 -11.59
CA SER A 221 22.31 -4.71 -10.17
C SER A 221 23.27 -5.66 -9.48
N SER A 222 23.65 -5.31 -8.25
CA SER A 222 24.35 -6.19 -7.29
C SER A 222 23.57 -7.47 -6.95
N PHE A 223 22.33 -7.60 -7.42
CA PHE A 223 21.46 -8.74 -7.19
C PHE A 223 21.38 -9.67 -8.40
N SER A 224 22.18 -9.40 -9.43
CA SER A 224 22.14 -10.16 -10.66
C SER A 224 22.53 -11.63 -10.46
N PRO A 225 21.81 -12.57 -11.09
CA PRO A 225 22.25 -13.97 -11.19
C PRO A 225 23.65 -14.17 -11.76
N ALA A 226 24.16 -13.25 -12.60
CA ALA A 226 25.52 -13.33 -13.15
C ALA A 226 26.61 -13.18 -12.08
N GLN A 227 26.26 -12.64 -10.90
CA GLN A 227 27.18 -12.49 -9.76
C GLN A 227 27.19 -13.71 -8.84
N LEU A 228 26.28 -14.68 -9.05
CA LEU A 228 26.23 -15.91 -8.26
C LEU A 228 27.28 -16.91 -8.73
N VAL A 229 27.84 -17.65 -7.76
CA VAL A 229 28.59 -18.86 -8.09
C VAL A 229 27.67 -19.92 -8.71
N GLU A 230 28.22 -20.80 -9.55
CA GLU A 230 27.46 -21.76 -10.36
C GLU A 230 26.45 -22.60 -9.54
N SER A 231 26.85 -23.08 -8.35
CA SER A 231 25.98 -23.85 -7.47
C SER A 231 24.73 -23.07 -7.02
N LEU A 232 24.88 -21.78 -6.71
CA LEU A 232 23.76 -20.92 -6.32
C LEU A 232 22.89 -20.54 -7.51
N SER A 233 23.48 -20.31 -8.69
CA SER A 233 22.74 -20.01 -9.92
C SER A 233 21.82 -21.16 -10.32
N SER A 234 22.25 -22.42 -10.14
CA SER A 234 21.38 -23.58 -10.41
C SER A 234 20.14 -23.65 -9.51
N ILE A 235 20.27 -23.25 -8.25
CA ILE A 235 19.17 -23.21 -7.27
C ILE A 235 18.25 -22.03 -7.57
N ASP A 236 18.82 -20.89 -7.93
CA ASP A 236 18.06 -19.69 -8.29
C ASP A 236 17.23 -19.92 -9.57
N GLN A 237 17.82 -20.57 -10.57
CA GLN A 237 17.09 -21.01 -11.77
C GLN A 237 15.98 -22.02 -11.44
N TYR A 238 16.20 -22.94 -10.50
CA TYR A 238 15.14 -23.85 -10.04
C TYR A 238 13.96 -23.08 -9.42
N ASN A 239 14.23 -22.10 -8.56
CA ASN A 239 13.20 -21.24 -7.97
C ASN A 239 12.46 -20.44 -9.05
N PHE A 240 13.19 -19.86 -10.01
CA PHE A 240 12.60 -19.15 -11.14
C PHE A 240 11.68 -20.04 -11.99
N ASN A 241 12.09 -21.28 -12.27
CA ASN A 241 11.26 -22.23 -13.02
C ASN A 241 9.97 -22.60 -12.28
N LYS A 242 9.96 -22.59 -10.93
CA LYS A 242 8.74 -22.76 -10.14
C LYS A 242 7.76 -21.59 -10.35
N LEU A 243 8.25 -20.34 -10.43
CA LEU A 243 7.41 -19.18 -10.79
C LEU A 243 6.81 -19.35 -12.19
N LYS A 244 7.65 -19.72 -13.18
CA LYS A 244 7.19 -19.92 -14.56
C LYS A 244 6.14 -21.01 -14.65
N ALA A 245 6.32 -22.14 -13.96
CA ALA A 245 5.32 -23.19 -13.96
C ALA A 245 3.96 -22.72 -13.42
N ALA A 246 3.93 -21.94 -12.33
CA ALA A 246 2.69 -21.37 -11.80
C ALA A 246 2.05 -20.37 -12.78
N TYR A 247 2.86 -19.50 -13.41
CA TYR A 247 2.40 -18.56 -14.42
C TYR A 247 1.85 -19.26 -15.65
N ASP A 248 2.57 -20.23 -16.21
CA ASP A 248 2.22 -20.98 -17.43
C ASP A 248 0.92 -21.78 -17.24
N ALA A 249 0.75 -22.42 -16.08
CA ALA A 249 -0.48 -23.14 -15.74
C ALA A 249 -1.68 -22.19 -15.73
N CYS A 250 -1.50 -20.97 -15.22
CA CYS A 250 -2.51 -19.94 -15.32
C CYS A 250 -2.67 -19.47 -16.77
N MET A 251 -1.62 -19.18 -17.54
CA MET A 251 -1.76 -18.66 -18.90
C MET A 251 -2.44 -19.64 -19.88
N ASP A 252 -2.42 -20.95 -19.62
CA ASP A 252 -3.13 -21.97 -20.42
C ASP A 252 -4.66 -21.95 -20.20
N GLU A 253 -5.32 -20.99 -20.86
CA GLU A 253 -6.77 -20.85 -20.81
C GLU A 253 -7.53 -22.06 -21.37
N ASP A 254 -6.96 -22.81 -22.31
CA ASP A 254 -7.63 -23.99 -22.89
C ASP A 254 -7.73 -25.12 -21.88
N SER A 255 -6.66 -25.39 -21.13
CA SER A 255 -6.69 -26.34 -20.01
C SER A 255 -7.63 -25.89 -18.90
N VAL A 256 -7.58 -24.60 -18.51
CA VAL A 256 -8.45 -24.05 -17.46
C VAL A 256 -9.93 -24.14 -17.86
N ARG A 257 -10.29 -23.76 -19.09
CA ARG A 257 -11.67 -23.89 -19.61
C ARG A 257 -12.12 -25.34 -19.71
N LYS A 258 -11.20 -26.25 -20.07
CA LYS A 258 -11.49 -27.69 -20.17
C LYS A 258 -11.77 -28.31 -18.81
N GLU A 259 -11.08 -27.89 -17.75
CA GLU A 259 -11.40 -28.30 -16.37
C GLU A 259 -12.78 -27.80 -15.94
N GLY A 260 -13.12 -26.57 -16.34
CA GLY A 260 -14.40 -25.93 -16.04
C GLY A 260 -14.68 -25.93 -14.54
N VAL A 261 -15.90 -26.31 -14.15
CA VAL A 261 -16.31 -26.33 -12.73
C VAL A 261 -15.89 -27.60 -11.97
N THR A 262 -15.21 -28.55 -12.63
CA THR A 262 -14.89 -29.86 -12.05
C THR A 262 -14.09 -29.76 -10.76
N PRO A 263 -13.03 -28.91 -10.64
CA PRO A 263 -12.28 -28.78 -9.40
C PRO A 263 -13.14 -28.26 -8.24
N LEU A 264 -14.05 -27.30 -8.50
CA LEU A 264 -15.00 -26.81 -7.50
C LEU A 264 -15.89 -27.94 -6.99
N ARG A 265 -16.48 -28.71 -7.90
CA ARG A 265 -17.39 -29.81 -7.55
C ARG A 265 -16.72 -30.84 -6.66
N LYS A 266 -15.41 -31.12 -6.84
CA LYS A 266 -14.67 -32.01 -5.95
C LYS A 266 -14.64 -31.50 -4.51
N ILE A 267 -14.40 -30.19 -4.30
CA ILE A 267 -14.43 -29.59 -2.96
C ILE A 267 -15.85 -29.61 -2.40
N LEU A 268 -16.86 -29.25 -3.22
CA LEU A 268 -18.26 -29.28 -2.79
C LEU A 268 -18.71 -30.69 -2.36
N HIS A 269 -18.31 -31.73 -3.09
CA HIS A 269 -18.57 -33.12 -2.69
C HIS A 269 -17.85 -33.50 -1.41
N GLN A 270 -16.61 -33.06 -1.22
CA GLN A 270 -15.91 -33.30 0.05
C GLN A 270 -16.65 -32.65 1.23
N VAL A 271 -17.19 -31.43 1.05
CA VAL A 271 -18.02 -30.77 2.08
C VAL A 271 -19.35 -31.52 2.28
N GLU A 272 -19.97 -32.01 1.21
CA GLU A 272 -21.20 -32.82 1.27
C GLU A 272 -21.00 -34.11 2.08
N ASP A 273 -19.90 -34.82 1.82
CA ASP A 273 -19.53 -36.07 2.51
C ASP A 273 -19.19 -35.83 3.99
N MET A 274 -18.56 -34.69 4.31
CA MET A 274 -18.16 -34.34 5.68
C MET A 274 -19.31 -33.77 6.51
N PHE A 275 -20.34 -33.20 5.88
CA PHE A 275 -21.51 -32.65 6.55
C PHE A 275 -22.80 -33.11 5.87
N PRO A 276 -23.14 -34.41 5.94
CA PRO A 276 -24.22 -35.00 5.16
C PRO A 276 -25.60 -34.55 5.66
N VAL A 277 -26.53 -34.31 4.73
CA VAL A 277 -27.91 -33.93 5.06
C VAL A 277 -28.85 -35.06 4.65
N GLU A 278 -29.64 -35.57 5.61
CA GLU A 278 -30.58 -36.67 5.36
C GLU A 278 -31.76 -36.23 4.49
N ASN A 279 -32.26 -37.14 3.65
CA ASN A 279 -33.41 -36.90 2.78
C ASN A 279 -34.72 -36.98 3.58
N THR A 280 -35.06 -35.93 4.32
CA THR A 280 -36.37 -35.85 4.97
C THR A 280 -37.45 -35.52 3.93
N ALA A 281 -38.48 -36.36 3.86
CA ALA A 281 -39.62 -36.14 2.98
C ALA A 281 -40.29 -34.79 3.31
N PHE A 282 -40.54 -33.99 2.27
CA PHE A 282 -41.40 -32.79 2.24
C PHE A 282 -41.56 -32.00 3.55
N GLY A 283 -40.63 -31.09 3.83
CA GLY A 283 -40.89 -29.91 4.70
C GLY A 283 -40.44 -30.03 6.15
N GLY A 284 -39.77 -31.11 6.55
CA GLY A 284 -39.05 -31.17 7.82
C GLY A 284 -37.84 -30.24 7.80
N ARG A 285 -37.69 -29.37 8.81
CA ARG A 285 -36.40 -28.74 9.13
C ARG A 285 -35.60 -29.77 9.92
N THR A 286 -34.45 -30.17 9.42
CA THR A 286 -33.50 -30.97 10.21
C THR A 286 -32.70 -30.00 11.07
N THR A 287 -33.00 -29.92 12.36
CA THR A 287 -32.19 -29.14 13.31
C THR A 287 -30.85 -29.83 13.53
N LEU A 288 -29.79 -29.08 13.81
CA LEU A 288 -28.52 -29.65 14.24
C LEU A 288 -28.72 -30.47 15.53
N GLU A 289 -28.40 -31.76 15.49
CA GLU A 289 -28.37 -32.63 16.66
C GLU A 289 -26.93 -32.76 17.19
N SER A 290 -26.76 -33.20 18.44
CA SER A 290 -25.42 -33.39 19.03
C SER A 290 -24.53 -34.36 18.25
N LYS A 291 -25.12 -35.29 17.49
CA LYS A 291 -24.38 -36.21 16.61
C LYS A 291 -23.74 -35.49 15.40
N ASP A 292 -24.32 -34.35 14.98
CA ASP A 292 -23.89 -33.57 13.82
C ASP A 292 -22.79 -32.55 14.16
N GLU A 293 -22.54 -32.30 15.45
CA GLU A 293 -21.49 -31.37 15.90
C GLU A 293 -20.09 -31.83 15.48
N ASP A 294 -19.86 -33.15 15.43
CA ASP A 294 -18.62 -33.73 14.93
C ASP A 294 -18.42 -33.41 13.44
N ASP A 295 -19.46 -33.61 12.64
CA ASP A 295 -19.46 -33.34 11.20
C ASP A 295 -19.26 -31.84 10.94
N LEU A 296 -19.95 -30.98 11.72
CA LEU A 296 -19.81 -29.53 11.65
C LEU A 296 -18.37 -29.09 11.95
N ALA A 297 -17.82 -29.52 13.08
CA ALA A 297 -16.46 -29.17 13.50
C ALA A 297 -15.42 -29.66 12.49
N ASN A 298 -15.56 -30.88 11.96
CA ASN A 298 -14.67 -31.41 10.94
C ASN A 298 -14.75 -30.62 9.63
N THR A 299 -15.95 -30.20 9.25
CA THR A 299 -16.17 -29.42 8.02
C THR A 299 -15.58 -28.02 8.14
N VAL A 300 -15.80 -27.34 9.26
CA VAL A 300 -15.18 -26.03 9.54
C VAL A 300 -13.65 -26.15 9.55
N LEU A 301 -13.09 -27.19 10.19
CA LEU A 301 -11.65 -27.46 10.16
C LEU A 301 -11.12 -27.69 8.73
N TYR A 302 -11.84 -28.46 7.91
CA TYR A 302 -11.46 -28.68 6.51
C TYR A 302 -11.45 -27.37 5.71
N LEU A 303 -12.50 -26.56 5.84
CA LEU A 303 -12.60 -25.26 5.17
C LEU A 303 -11.47 -24.31 5.60
N SER A 304 -11.14 -24.26 6.90
CA SER A 304 -10.00 -23.50 7.41
C SER A 304 -8.67 -23.97 6.81
N ARG A 305 -8.46 -25.29 6.65
CA ARG A 305 -7.23 -25.85 6.03
C ARG A 305 -7.05 -25.54 4.55
N ILE A 306 -8.11 -25.11 3.86
CA ILE A 306 -8.04 -24.79 2.43
C ILE A 306 -8.20 -23.27 2.18
N GLY A 307 -8.32 -22.46 3.23
CA GLY A 307 -8.41 -21.00 3.11
C GLY A 307 -9.83 -20.51 2.82
N VAL A 308 -10.84 -21.22 3.33
CA VAL A 308 -12.25 -20.82 3.22
C VAL A 308 -12.75 -20.43 4.62
N PRO A 309 -12.72 -19.14 4.99
CA PRO A 309 -13.37 -18.66 6.21
C PRO A 309 -14.88 -18.94 6.13
N SER A 310 -15.44 -19.51 7.19
CA SER A 310 -16.85 -19.93 7.23
C SER A 310 -17.64 -19.17 8.29
N VAL A 311 -17.96 -19.80 9.42
CA VAL A 311 -18.65 -19.16 10.56
C VAL A 311 -17.70 -18.64 11.63
N VAL A 312 -16.45 -19.12 11.61
CA VAL A 312 -15.37 -18.67 12.49
C VAL A 312 -14.09 -18.58 11.67
N SER A 313 -13.27 -17.59 11.96
CA SER A 313 -11.90 -17.48 11.44
C SER A 313 -10.93 -17.50 12.61
N CYS A 314 -9.86 -18.28 12.47
CA CYS A 314 -8.80 -18.35 13.45
C CYS A 314 -7.45 -18.28 12.75
N GLY A 315 -6.50 -17.60 13.37
CA GLY A 315 -5.13 -17.52 12.92
C GLY A 315 -4.15 -17.46 14.09
N ALA A 316 -2.86 -17.51 13.76
CA ALA A 316 -1.77 -17.38 14.73
C ALA A 316 -0.94 -16.12 14.45
N GLY A 317 -0.71 -15.30 15.48
CA GLY A 317 0.01 -14.04 15.36
C GLY A 317 0.64 -13.62 16.69
N ALA A 318 1.35 -12.50 16.71
CA ALA A 318 1.90 -11.95 17.94
C ALA A 318 0.79 -11.65 18.95
N ASP A 319 1.05 -11.89 20.24
CA ASP A 319 0.14 -11.45 21.30
C ASP A 319 0.32 -9.95 21.53
N ASP A 320 -0.77 -9.19 21.53
CA ASP A 320 -0.69 -7.74 21.74
C ASP A 320 -0.05 -7.37 23.08
N LYS A 321 -0.22 -8.15 24.17
CA LYS A 321 0.42 -7.88 25.48
C LYS A 321 1.76 -8.57 25.70
N ASP A 322 2.14 -9.49 24.83
CA ASP A 322 3.42 -10.19 24.85
C ASP A 322 3.91 -10.42 23.41
N PRO A 323 4.45 -9.37 22.76
CA PRO A 323 4.76 -9.37 21.33
C PRO A 323 5.92 -10.29 20.94
N ASP A 324 6.54 -10.97 21.90
CA ASP A 324 7.54 -12.02 21.65
C ASP A 324 6.92 -13.42 21.56
N VAL A 325 5.63 -13.57 21.89
CA VAL A 325 4.91 -14.84 21.89
C VAL A 325 3.85 -14.86 20.80
N VAL A 326 3.75 -16.01 20.12
CA VAL A 326 2.66 -16.28 19.17
C VAL A 326 1.46 -16.85 19.92
N VAL A 327 0.28 -16.26 19.71
CA VAL A 327 -1.01 -16.68 20.27
C VAL A 327 -2.01 -16.97 19.16
N VAL A 328 -2.99 -17.83 19.44
CA VAL A 328 -4.13 -18.05 18.55
C VAL A 328 -5.19 -16.97 18.81
N GLN A 329 -5.69 -16.39 17.74
CA GLN A 329 -6.78 -15.43 17.75
C GLN A 329 -7.96 -15.98 16.94
N CYS A 330 -9.18 -15.86 17.45
CA CYS A 330 -10.38 -16.39 16.80
C CYS A 330 -11.55 -15.41 16.90
N GLY A 331 -12.31 -15.27 15.82
CA GLY A 331 -13.45 -14.35 15.76
C GLY A 331 -14.37 -14.56 14.55
N PRO A 332 -15.33 -13.64 14.33
CA PRO A 332 -16.08 -13.61 13.09
C PRO A 332 -15.14 -13.43 11.89
N PRO A 333 -15.45 -14.02 10.72
CA PRO A 333 -14.73 -13.67 9.50
C PRO A 333 -14.96 -12.20 9.12
N TYR A 334 -13.96 -11.55 8.53
CA TYR A 334 -14.06 -10.16 8.06
C TYR A 334 -15.23 -9.94 7.07
N SER A 335 -15.55 -10.95 6.26
CA SER A 335 -16.73 -10.96 5.39
C SER A 335 -17.51 -12.27 5.54
N ILE A 336 -18.80 -12.15 5.87
CA ILE A 336 -19.72 -13.28 5.99
C ILE A 336 -20.23 -13.73 4.62
N GLY A 337 -20.51 -12.80 3.70
CA GLY A 337 -20.96 -13.11 2.34
C GLY A 337 -20.96 -11.87 1.45
N LEU A 338 -21.55 -10.76 1.92
CA LEU A 338 -21.35 -9.43 1.36
C LEU A 338 -20.13 -8.73 2.00
N PRO A 339 -19.55 -7.70 1.36
CA PRO A 339 -18.34 -7.03 1.85
C PRO A 339 -18.50 -6.36 3.22
N ALA A 340 -19.69 -5.86 3.54
CA ALA A 340 -20.01 -5.17 4.80
C ALA A 340 -21.40 -5.57 5.30
N LYS A 341 -21.65 -5.39 6.60
CA LYS A 341 -22.96 -5.69 7.20
C LYS A 341 -24.05 -4.71 6.75
N ASP A 342 -23.68 -3.48 6.40
CA ASP A 342 -24.55 -2.41 5.91
C ASP A 342 -25.36 -2.82 4.68
N TYR A 343 -24.77 -3.63 3.79
CA TYR A 343 -25.45 -4.12 2.59
C TYR A 343 -26.67 -5.01 2.88
N TYR A 344 -26.75 -5.64 4.06
CA TYR A 344 -27.90 -6.48 4.43
C TYR A 344 -29.15 -5.67 4.80
N SER A 345 -29.02 -4.34 4.89
CA SER A 345 -30.13 -3.39 5.03
C SER A 345 -30.70 -2.89 3.69
N ASP A 346 -29.93 -3.03 2.60
CA ASP A 346 -30.35 -2.62 1.26
C ASP A 346 -31.23 -3.69 0.60
N ASN A 347 -32.49 -3.34 0.32
CA ASN A 347 -33.46 -4.28 -0.23
C ASN A 347 -33.12 -4.75 -1.65
N ASP A 348 -32.60 -3.86 -2.51
CA ASP A 348 -32.32 -4.19 -3.90
C ASP A 348 -31.09 -5.08 -4.01
N VAL A 349 -30.03 -4.76 -3.25
CA VAL A 349 -28.84 -5.62 -3.10
C VAL A 349 -29.26 -6.99 -2.56
N MET A 350 -30.10 -7.04 -1.52
CA MET A 350 -30.54 -8.30 -0.92
C MET A 350 -31.37 -9.15 -1.88
N GLN A 351 -32.27 -8.57 -2.68
CA GLN A 351 -33.03 -9.33 -3.69
C GLN A 351 -32.12 -9.87 -4.78
N LYS A 352 -31.19 -9.04 -5.27
CA LYS A 352 -30.23 -9.43 -6.30
C LYS A 352 -29.31 -10.54 -5.79
N TYR A 353 -28.80 -10.41 -4.58
CA TYR A 353 -27.93 -11.40 -3.96
C TYR A 353 -28.62 -12.75 -3.77
N LYS A 354 -29.86 -12.77 -3.25
CA LYS A 354 -30.68 -14.00 -3.17
C LYS A 354 -30.88 -14.65 -4.54
N SER A 355 -31.12 -13.85 -5.58
CA SER A 355 -31.24 -14.34 -6.96
C SER A 355 -29.93 -14.93 -7.46
N THR A 356 -28.80 -14.27 -7.21
CA THR A 356 -27.47 -14.73 -7.59
C THR A 356 -27.14 -16.08 -6.97
N VAL A 357 -27.31 -16.24 -5.65
CA VAL A 357 -27.08 -17.50 -4.95
C VAL A 357 -27.94 -18.62 -5.53
N ALA A 358 -29.23 -18.34 -5.79
CA ALA A 358 -30.14 -19.32 -6.39
C ALA A 358 -29.69 -19.74 -7.80
N GLN A 359 -29.32 -18.78 -8.66
CA GLN A 359 -28.86 -19.04 -10.02
C GLN A 359 -27.58 -19.87 -10.07
N VAL A 360 -26.62 -19.59 -9.17
CA VAL A 360 -25.38 -20.38 -9.09
C VAL A 360 -25.68 -21.81 -8.67
N PHE A 361 -26.50 -22.02 -7.62
CA PHE A 361 -26.87 -23.37 -7.20
C PHE A 361 -27.64 -24.14 -8.28
N GLU A 362 -28.57 -23.50 -9.00
CA GLU A 362 -29.28 -24.12 -10.12
C GLU A 362 -28.34 -24.58 -11.24
N LYS A 363 -27.32 -23.77 -11.54
CA LYS A 363 -26.33 -24.09 -12.57
C LYS A 363 -25.33 -25.14 -12.13
N LEU A 364 -24.90 -25.12 -10.87
CA LEU A 364 -23.98 -26.12 -10.31
C LEU A 364 -24.61 -27.51 -10.32
N TYR A 365 -25.94 -27.58 -10.13
CA TYR A 365 -26.69 -28.82 -10.07
C TYR A 365 -27.91 -28.87 -11.04
N PRO A 366 -27.67 -28.94 -12.38
CA PRO A 366 -28.72 -28.77 -13.39
C PRO A 366 -29.61 -30.01 -13.61
N ASN A 367 -29.15 -31.21 -13.21
CA ASN A 367 -29.81 -32.49 -13.51
C ASN A 367 -30.85 -32.94 -12.48
N HIS A 368 -31.30 -32.07 -11.59
CA HIS A 368 -32.32 -32.39 -10.60
C HIS A 368 -33.73 -32.69 -11.17
N SER A 369 -33.93 -32.59 -12.49
CA SER A 369 -35.13 -33.06 -13.19
C SER A 369 -35.02 -34.45 -13.85
N ASN A 370 -33.82 -35.03 -14.02
CA ASN A 370 -33.63 -36.26 -14.78
C ASN A 370 -32.82 -37.32 -14.00
N THR A 371 -33.51 -38.40 -13.63
CA THR A 371 -33.07 -39.50 -12.73
C THR A 371 -31.96 -40.40 -13.27
N LYS A 372 -31.40 -40.15 -14.46
CA LYS A 372 -30.55 -41.13 -15.16
C LYS A 372 -29.03 -40.95 -14.96
N PHE A 373 -28.57 -39.80 -14.45
CA PHE A 373 -27.14 -39.55 -14.20
C PHE A 373 -26.67 -40.00 -12.79
N LEU A 374 -27.62 -40.35 -11.92
CA LEU A 374 -27.37 -40.71 -10.51
C LEU A 374 -27.07 -42.21 -10.30
N SER A 375 -27.13 -43.05 -11.33
CA SER A 375 -26.86 -44.49 -11.20
C SER A 375 -25.40 -44.88 -11.48
N GLU A 376 -24.59 -43.99 -12.06
CA GLU A 376 -23.20 -44.31 -12.46
C GLU A 376 -22.14 -43.63 -11.59
N LEU A 377 -22.52 -42.61 -10.81
CA LEU A 377 -21.72 -42.01 -9.75
C LEU A 377 -22.59 -42.08 -8.49
N GLY A 378 -22.28 -43.00 -7.57
CA GLY A 378 -23.09 -43.29 -6.38
C GLY A 378 -23.14 -42.13 -5.36
N GLY A 379 -23.72 -40.98 -5.73
CA GLY A 379 -23.78 -39.77 -4.93
C GLY A 379 -25.21 -39.25 -4.75
N HIS A 380 -25.55 -38.95 -3.50
CA HIS A 380 -26.87 -38.58 -2.99
C HIS A 380 -27.28 -37.11 -3.24
N SER A 381 -27.30 -36.60 -4.49
CA SER A 381 -27.73 -35.21 -4.76
C SER A 381 -29.27 -35.03 -4.83
N LEU A 382 -29.96 -35.35 -3.73
CA LEU A 382 -31.43 -35.31 -3.63
C LEU A 382 -31.99 -34.09 -2.86
N ALA A 383 -31.21 -33.36 -2.06
CA ALA A 383 -31.71 -32.28 -1.20
C ALA A 383 -32.03 -30.95 -1.95
N MET A 384 -31.34 -30.65 -3.05
CA MET A 384 -31.46 -29.39 -3.82
C MET A 384 -32.58 -29.39 -4.88
N ARG A 385 -33.46 -30.41 -4.90
CA ARG A 385 -34.46 -30.62 -5.95
C ARG A 385 -35.57 -29.55 -5.94
N GLY A 386 -35.52 -28.58 -6.85
CA GLY A 386 -36.56 -27.56 -7.02
C GLY A 386 -36.72 -26.55 -5.86
N LYS A 387 -35.73 -26.51 -4.94
CA LYS A 387 -35.70 -25.67 -3.74
C LYS A 387 -34.59 -24.60 -3.77
N SER A 388 -33.88 -24.42 -4.89
CA SER A 388 -32.77 -23.47 -5.05
C SER A 388 -33.06 -22.10 -4.43
N LEU A 389 -34.23 -21.53 -4.72
CA LEU A 389 -34.65 -20.24 -4.19
C LEU A 389 -34.94 -20.27 -2.67
N VAL A 390 -35.46 -21.37 -2.14
CA VAL A 390 -35.71 -21.54 -0.70
C VAL A 390 -34.39 -21.69 0.05
N ILE A 391 -33.46 -22.47 -0.48
CA ILE A 391 -32.12 -22.68 0.08
C ILE A 391 -31.31 -21.38 0.00
N ALA A 392 -31.31 -20.69 -1.13
CA ALA A 392 -30.66 -19.39 -1.29
C ALA A 392 -31.21 -18.35 -0.31
N ARG A 393 -32.53 -18.32 -0.08
CA ARG A 393 -33.13 -17.46 0.96
C ARG A 393 -32.65 -17.83 2.36
N GLY A 394 -32.55 -19.13 2.66
CA GLY A 394 -32.00 -19.62 3.93
C GLY A 394 -30.57 -19.16 4.14
N VAL A 395 -29.70 -19.34 3.14
CA VAL A 395 -28.29 -18.91 3.19
C VAL A 395 -28.18 -17.41 3.44
N VAL A 396 -28.85 -16.59 2.64
CA VAL A 396 -28.77 -15.12 2.78
C VAL A 396 -29.37 -14.63 4.10
N GLU A 397 -30.40 -15.29 4.63
CA GLU A 397 -30.94 -14.95 5.95
C GLU A 397 -30.00 -15.35 7.09
N PHE A 398 -29.36 -16.52 6.99
CA PHE A 398 -28.35 -16.95 7.95
C PHE A 398 -27.14 -15.99 7.95
N GLU A 399 -26.67 -15.60 6.77
CA GLU A 399 -25.61 -14.59 6.64
C GLU A 399 -26.00 -13.24 7.23
N LYS A 400 -27.25 -12.79 7.02
CA LYS A 400 -27.75 -11.56 7.62
C LYS A 400 -27.69 -11.61 9.15
N GLN A 401 -28.04 -12.75 9.73
CA GLN A 401 -27.99 -12.96 11.18
C GLN A 401 -26.55 -13.00 11.71
N LEU A 402 -25.64 -13.66 10.99
CA LEU A 402 -24.21 -13.65 11.31
C LEU A 402 -23.63 -12.23 11.23
N ALA A 403 -23.95 -11.48 10.17
CA ALA A 403 -23.50 -10.10 9.99
C ALA A 403 -24.05 -9.15 11.07
N ALA A 404 -25.29 -9.37 11.53
CA ALA A 404 -25.87 -8.62 12.64
C ALA A 404 -25.24 -8.97 14.00
N ALA A 405 -24.71 -10.19 14.16
CA ALA A 405 -24.00 -10.61 15.35
C ALA A 405 -22.53 -10.13 15.38
N SER A 406 -21.96 -9.78 14.22
CA SER A 406 -20.58 -9.29 14.11
C SER A 406 -20.43 -7.85 14.63
N PRO A 407 -19.24 -7.46 15.13
CA PRO A 407 -18.92 -6.07 15.47
C PRO A 407 -19.13 -5.10 14.31
N ASP A 408 -19.33 -3.82 14.65
CA ASP A 408 -19.19 -2.69 13.70
C ASP A 408 -17.77 -2.64 13.12
N ALA A 409 -17.61 -1.91 12.01
CA ALA A 409 -16.33 -1.89 11.29
C ALA A 409 -15.24 -1.21 12.14
N GLU A 410 -15.58 -0.09 12.78
CA GLU A 410 -14.71 0.67 13.68
C GLU A 410 -14.28 -0.11 14.93
N ASP A 411 -15.11 -1.02 15.43
CA ASP A 411 -14.83 -1.79 16.64
C ASP A 411 -13.98 -3.04 16.37
N ARG A 412 -13.91 -3.48 15.10
CA ARG A 412 -13.29 -4.77 14.74
C ARG A 412 -11.78 -4.78 14.93
N ASP A 413 -11.14 -3.66 14.62
CA ASP A 413 -9.69 -3.47 14.67
C ASP A 413 -9.26 -2.60 15.88
N ASP A 414 -10.19 -2.29 16.78
CA ASP A 414 -9.90 -1.65 18.06
C ASP A 414 -9.44 -2.71 19.08
N VAL A 415 -8.16 -2.66 19.45
CA VAL A 415 -7.54 -3.59 20.42
C VAL A 415 -8.24 -3.57 21.78
N THR A 416 -8.88 -2.46 22.15
CA THR A 416 -9.66 -2.37 23.39
C THR A 416 -10.96 -3.18 23.33
N GLN A 417 -11.46 -3.48 22.12
CA GLN A 417 -12.65 -4.30 21.87
C GLN A 417 -12.28 -5.76 21.60
N TYR A 418 -11.29 -6.03 20.74
CA TYR A 418 -11.01 -7.40 20.30
C TYR A 418 -10.11 -8.21 21.25
N TYR A 419 -9.30 -7.57 22.10
CA TYR A 419 -8.36 -8.27 22.98
C TYR A 419 -9.06 -8.89 24.21
N ASN A 420 -9.71 -10.06 24.02
CA ASN A 420 -10.37 -10.81 25.09
C ASN A 420 -9.68 -12.17 25.32
N PRO A 421 -8.56 -12.21 26.08
CA PRO A 421 -7.85 -13.45 26.36
C PRO A 421 -8.67 -14.35 27.30
N MET A 422 -8.76 -15.63 26.97
CA MET A 422 -9.41 -16.63 27.83
C MET A 422 -8.78 -18.02 27.63
N SER A 423 -9.10 -18.96 28.52
CA SER A 423 -8.67 -20.33 28.29
C SER A 423 -9.40 -20.93 27.09
N LEU A 424 -8.74 -21.83 26.37
CA LEU A 424 -9.34 -22.54 25.24
C LEU A 424 -10.61 -23.30 25.65
N LYS A 425 -10.63 -23.79 26.90
CA LYS A 425 -11.81 -24.44 27.49
C LYS A 425 -12.98 -23.48 27.73
N GLU A 426 -12.72 -22.22 28.08
CA GLU A 426 -13.76 -21.20 28.21
C GLU A 426 -14.29 -20.79 26.83
N ALA A 427 -13.39 -20.59 25.86
CA ALA A 427 -13.78 -20.27 24.49
C ALA A 427 -14.65 -21.37 23.86
N ASP A 428 -14.33 -22.65 24.09
CA ASP A 428 -15.15 -23.79 23.66
C ASP A 428 -16.60 -23.73 24.17
N LYS A 429 -16.82 -23.17 25.37
CA LYS A 429 -18.17 -23.06 25.96
C LYS A 429 -19.02 -21.99 25.29
N LEU A 430 -18.40 -20.99 24.64
CA LEU A 430 -19.14 -19.94 23.93
C LEU A 430 -19.86 -20.52 22.70
N THR A 431 -19.23 -21.48 22.01
CA THR A 431 -19.79 -22.12 20.82
C THR A 431 -19.44 -23.62 20.79
N PRO A 432 -20.07 -24.46 21.63
CA PRO A 432 -19.71 -25.88 21.77
C PRO A 432 -19.82 -26.67 20.45
N GLN A 433 -20.72 -26.24 19.55
CA GLN A 433 -20.94 -26.86 18.24
C GLN A 433 -19.70 -26.80 17.33
N ILE A 434 -18.82 -25.81 17.50
CA ILE A 434 -17.61 -25.64 16.65
C ILE A 434 -16.45 -26.49 17.14
N ARG A 435 -16.45 -26.87 18.43
CA ARG A 435 -15.35 -27.62 19.08
C ARG A 435 -13.99 -26.97 18.78
N LEU A 436 -13.89 -25.69 19.14
CA LEU A 436 -12.75 -24.83 18.86
C LEU A 436 -11.42 -25.47 19.30
N SER A 437 -11.39 -26.14 20.45
CA SER A 437 -10.19 -26.86 20.91
C SER A 437 -9.74 -27.96 19.96
N ARG A 438 -10.67 -28.74 19.39
CA ARG A 438 -10.32 -29.74 18.39
C ARG A 438 -9.76 -29.08 17.14
N MET A 439 -10.39 -28.00 16.66
CA MET A 439 -9.93 -27.29 15.46
C MET A 439 -8.52 -26.74 15.66
N ILE A 440 -8.29 -26.00 16.76
CA ILE A 440 -7.00 -25.37 17.08
C ILE A 440 -5.90 -26.43 17.23
N ASN A 441 -6.15 -27.51 17.98
CA ASN A 441 -5.16 -28.59 18.14
C ASN A 441 -4.84 -29.31 16.82
N ASN A 442 -5.75 -29.32 15.85
CA ASN A 442 -5.54 -29.94 14.54
C ASN A 442 -4.82 -29.03 13.53
N LEU A 443 -4.84 -27.72 13.75
CA LEU A 443 -4.12 -26.74 12.93
C LEU A 443 -2.72 -26.46 13.52
N SER A 444 -2.58 -26.57 14.83
CA SER A 444 -1.30 -26.37 15.54
C SER A 444 -0.27 -27.47 15.25
N PRO A 445 1.03 -27.19 15.43
CA PRO A 445 2.07 -28.22 15.48
C PRO A 445 1.73 -29.31 16.51
N SER A 446 2.09 -30.56 16.22
CA SER A 446 1.66 -31.71 17.03
C SER A 446 2.21 -31.73 18.46
N ASP A 447 3.31 -31.02 18.71
CA ASP A 447 3.98 -30.84 19.99
C ASP A 447 3.49 -29.60 20.76
N VAL A 448 2.64 -28.76 20.15
CA VAL A 448 2.10 -27.54 20.75
C VAL A 448 0.62 -27.73 21.11
N LYS A 449 0.26 -27.34 22.33
CA LYS A 449 -1.12 -27.37 22.82
C LYS A 449 -1.49 -26.00 23.38
N PRO A 450 -2.10 -25.12 22.57
CA PRO A 450 -2.54 -23.81 23.05
C PRO A 450 -3.60 -23.98 24.14
N ASP A 451 -3.37 -23.39 25.32
CA ASP A 451 -4.34 -23.39 26.42
C ASP A 451 -4.98 -22.00 26.62
N ARG A 452 -4.35 -20.94 26.12
CA ARG A 452 -4.87 -19.56 26.09
C ARG A 452 -5.00 -19.10 24.66
N ILE A 453 -6.12 -18.44 24.36
CA ILE A 453 -6.39 -17.81 23.06
C ILE A 453 -6.98 -16.42 23.26
N ILE A 454 -6.99 -15.60 22.20
CA ILE A 454 -7.73 -14.34 22.14
C ILE A 454 -9.02 -14.58 21.37
N VAL A 455 -10.17 -14.31 22.00
CA VAL A 455 -11.47 -14.34 21.31
C VAL A 455 -11.84 -12.92 20.90
N MET A 456 -11.76 -12.61 19.62
CA MET A 456 -11.92 -11.25 19.09
C MET A 456 -13.32 -10.68 19.32
N SER A 457 -14.34 -11.52 19.48
CA SER A 457 -15.69 -11.08 19.85
C SER A 457 -16.42 -12.19 20.62
N PRO A 458 -16.35 -12.19 21.96
CA PRO A 458 -17.03 -13.21 22.77
C PRO A 458 -18.56 -13.20 22.57
N SER A 459 -19.15 -12.03 22.35
CA SER A 459 -20.57 -11.86 22.07
C SER A 459 -20.98 -12.51 20.73
N TYR A 460 -20.20 -12.31 19.67
CA TYR A 460 -20.41 -12.99 18.39
C TYR A 460 -20.35 -14.52 18.57
N MET A 461 -19.33 -15.02 19.27
CA MET A 461 -19.18 -16.46 19.52
C MET A 461 -20.39 -17.04 20.28
N SER A 462 -20.85 -16.35 21.32
CA SER A 462 -22.06 -16.76 22.05
C SER A 462 -23.29 -16.76 21.15
N ASN A 463 -23.49 -15.71 20.34
CA ASN A 463 -24.62 -15.62 19.42
C ASN A 463 -24.56 -16.70 18.33
N LEU A 464 -23.37 -17.00 17.82
CA LEU A 464 -23.13 -18.04 16.83
C LEU A 464 -23.64 -19.41 17.32
N SER A 465 -23.53 -19.71 18.61
CA SER A 465 -24.07 -20.95 19.17
C SER A 465 -25.58 -21.05 18.97
N SER A 466 -26.32 -20.00 19.31
CA SER A 466 -27.78 -19.94 19.10
C SER A 466 -28.14 -19.98 17.61
N LEU A 467 -27.42 -19.21 16.78
CA LEU A 467 -27.66 -19.17 15.34
C LEU A 467 -27.47 -20.52 14.67
N LEU A 468 -26.44 -21.28 15.05
CA LEU A 468 -26.23 -22.63 14.54
C LEU A 468 -27.38 -23.56 14.96
N SER A 469 -27.80 -23.52 16.23
CA SER A 469 -28.90 -24.35 16.73
C SER A 469 -30.25 -24.03 16.07
N ASP A 470 -30.53 -22.76 15.77
CA ASP A 470 -31.78 -22.32 15.16
C ASP A 470 -31.82 -22.51 13.64
N THR A 471 -30.65 -22.69 13.01
CA THR A 471 -30.51 -22.83 11.56
C THR A 471 -30.56 -24.30 11.15
N SER A 472 -31.37 -24.61 10.13
CA SER A 472 -31.49 -25.97 9.59
C SER A 472 -30.17 -26.47 9.00
N LYS A 473 -29.87 -27.77 9.15
CA LYS A 473 -28.68 -28.43 8.60
C LYS A 473 -28.51 -28.19 7.09
N GLU A 474 -29.62 -28.22 6.34
CA GLU A 474 -29.66 -27.93 4.89
C GLU A 474 -29.09 -26.54 4.57
N THR A 475 -29.45 -25.53 5.39
CA THR A 475 -29.02 -24.14 5.21
C THR A 475 -27.55 -23.97 5.56
N ILE A 476 -27.07 -24.62 6.62
CA ILE A 476 -25.66 -24.58 7.03
C ILE A 476 -24.77 -25.24 5.97
N GLN A 477 -25.17 -26.40 5.44
CA GLN A 477 -24.44 -27.05 4.35
C GLN A 477 -24.39 -26.16 3.11
N ALA A 478 -25.53 -25.58 2.72
CA ALA A 478 -25.60 -24.68 1.57
C ALA A 478 -24.77 -23.41 1.79
N TYR A 479 -24.70 -22.88 3.02
CA TYR A 479 -23.80 -21.79 3.38
C TYR A 479 -22.34 -22.18 3.14
N PHE A 480 -21.90 -23.37 3.58
CA PHE A 480 -20.54 -23.85 3.30
C PHE A 480 -20.25 -23.99 1.81
N PHE A 481 -21.20 -24.52 1.02
CA PHE A 481 -21.06 -24.55 -0.44
C PHE A 481 -20.91 -23.16 -1.03
N TRP A 482 -21.70 -22.20 -0.53
CA TRP A 482 -21.60 -20.82 -0.97
C TRP A 482 -20.24 -20.19 -0.61
N LYS A 483 -19.72 -20.40 0.61
CA LYS A 483 -18.38 -19.93 0.99
C LYS A 483 -17.28 -20.50 0.09
N VAL A 484 -17.36 -21.78 -0.26
CA VAL A 484 -16.44 -22.43 -1.21
C VAL A 484 -16.55 -21.80 -2.61
N VAL A 485 -17.77 -21.55 -3.10
CA VAL A 485 -18.00 -20.83 -4.37
C VAL A 485 -17.33 -19.46 -4.34
N GLN A 486 -17.56 -18.67 -3.29
CA GLN A 486 -16.99 -17.33 -3.18
C GLN A 486 -15.46 -17.36 -3.18
N ALA A 487 -14.87 -18.21 -2.35
CA ALA A 487 -13.43 -18.30 -2.15
C ALA A 487 -12.66 -18.70 -3.42
N TYR A 488 -13.21 -19.61 -4.23
CA TYR A 488 -12.50 -20.13 -5.41
C TYR A 488 -13.02 -19.62 -6.76
N SER A 489 -14.04 -18.78 -6.77
CA SER A 489 -14.60 -18.22 -8.01
C SER A 489 -13.56 -17.50 -8.89
N SER A 490 -12.54 -16.88 -8.31
CA SER A 490 -11.50 -16.14 -9.03
C SER A 490 -10.53 -17.05 -9.79
N VAL A 491 -10.38 -18.32 -9.36
CA VAL A 491 -9.46 -19.30 -9.96
C VAL A 491 -10.17 -20.35 -10.80
N ILE A 492 -11.49 -20.23 -10.99
CA ILE A 492 -12.30 -21.16 -11.78
C ILE A 492 -13.01 -20.41 -12.90
N GLU A 493 -13.00 -20.98 -14.11
CA GLU A 493 -13.66 -20.40 -15.29
C GLU A 493 -14.75 -21.34 -15.78
N ALA A 494 -15.98 -21.07 -15.35
CA ALA A 494 -17.14 -21.89 -15.65
C ALA A 494 -18.41 -21.06 -15.79
N ASP A 495 -19.30 -21.47 -16.70
CA ASP A 495 -20.59 -20.81 -16.91
C ASP A 495 -21.49 -20.86 -15.67
N GLU A 496 -21.28 -21.85 -14.80
CA GLU A 496 -21.96 -22.00 -13.52
C GLU A 496 -21.70 -20.83 -12.56
N LEU A 497 -20.52 -20.21 -12.62
CA LEU A 497 -20.09 -19.15 -11.69
C LEU A 497 -20.35 -17.73 -12.22
N LYS A 498 -20.67 -17.59 -13.51
CA LYS A 498 -20.95 -16.29 -14.15
C LYS A 498 -21.96 -15.42 -13.39
N PRO A 499 -23.08 -15.94 -12.82
CA PRO A 499 -23.99 -15.08 -12.05
C PRO A 499 -23.31 -14.42 -10.85
N TYR A 500 -22.42 -15.14 -10.14
CA TYR A 500 -21.67 -14.57 -9.02
C TYR A 500 -20.64 -13.55 -9.48
N SER A 501 -19.87 -13.85 -10.52
CA SER A 501 -18.90 -12.90 -11.09
C SER A 501 -19.58 -11.61 -11.53
N ARG A 502 -20.73 -11.71 -12.22
CA ARG A 502 -21.53 -10.54 -12.64
C ARG A 502 -22.01 -9.72 -11.45
N PHE A 503 -22.58 -10.39 -10.44
CA PHE A 503 -23.03 -9.72 -9.22
C PHE A 503 -21.87 -9.01 -8.49
N SER A 504 -20.71 -9.66 -8.38
CA SER A 504 -19.51 -9.09 -7.76
C SER A 504 -18.98 -7.87 -8.52
N ASN A 505 -19.03 -7.90 -9.85
CA ASN A 505 -18.68 -6.76 -10.70
C ASN A 505 -19.67 -5.61 -10.51
N GLU A 506 -20.97 -5.89 -10.54
CA GLU A 506 -22.02 -4.89 -10.33
C GLU A 506 -21.94 -4.23 -8.95
N LEU A 507 -21.62 -5.01 -7.91
CA LEU A 507 -21.43 -4.48 -6.54
C LEU A 507 -20.24 -3.52 -6.45
N GLN A 508 -19.31 -3.57 -7.41
CA GLN A 508 -18.16 -2.67 -7.55
C GLN A 508 -18.36 -1.66 -8.70
N GLY A 509 -19.56 -1.57 -9.30
CA GLY A 509 -19.86 -0.66 -10.40
C GLY A 509 -19.16 -0.99 -11.72
N LYS A 510 -18.45 -2.12 -11.78
CA LYS A 510 -17.75 -2.60 -12.97
C LYS A 510 -18.77 -3.05 -14.02
N ASP A 511 -18.33 -3.14 -15.27
CA ASP A 511 -19.15 -3.81 -16.29
C ASP A 511 -19.42 -5.26 -15.81
N PRO A 512 -20.70 -5.70 -15.76
CA PRO A 512 -21.07 -7.01 -15.23
C PRO A 512 -20.28 -8.16 -15.87
N ASP A 513 -19.99 -8.09 -17.17
CA ASP A 513 -19.33 -9.16 -17.91
C ASP A 513 -17.81 -8.95 -18.04
N SER A 514 -17.26 -7.90 -17.43
CA SER A 514 -15.83 -7.63 -17.46
C SER A 514 -15.02 -8.68 -16.70
N THR A 515 -13.84 -8.96 -17.23
CA THR A 515 -12.79 -9.71 -16.56
C THR A 515 -11.45 -9.01 -16.80
N SER A 516 -10.54 -9.11 -15.84
CA SER A 516 -9.18 -8.60 -16.04
C SER A 516 -8.45 -9.41 -17.11
N GLU A 517 -7.54 -8.78 -17.83
CA GLU A 517 -6.63 -9.46 -18.76
C GLU A 517 -5.96 -10.68 -18.11
N ARG A 518 -5.82 -11.77 -18.87
CA ARG A 518 -5.33 -13.06 -18.34
C ARG A 518 -3.99 -12.92 -17.63
N TRP A 519 -3.04 -12.23 -18.25
CA TRP A 519 -1.71 -12.02 -17.69
C TRP A 519 -1.75 -11.27 -16.34
N ARG A 520 -2.67 -10.30 -16.13
CA ARG A 520 -2.81 -9.59 -14.83
C ARG A 520 -3.30 -10.52 -13.74
N LYS A 521 -4.22 -11.43 -14.07
CA LYS A 521 -4.69 -12.48 -13.15
C LYS A 521 -3.54 -13.43 -12.80
N CYS A 522 -2.75 -13.83 -13.79
CA CYS A 522 -1.64 -14.77 -13.60
C CYS A 522 -0.44 -14.16 -12.86
N VAL A 523 -0.09 -12.90 -13.11
CA VAL A 523 0.92 -12.16 -12.32
C VAL A 523 0.50 -12.09 -10.85
N ARG A 524 -0.73 -11.68 -10.55
CA ARG A 524 -1.25 -11.62 -9.17
C ARG A 524 -1.30 -12.99 -8.51
N HIS A 525 -1.67 -14.04 -9.25
CA HIS A 525 -1.64 -15.41 -8.72
C HIS A 525 -0.23 -15.82 -8.26
N VAL A 526 0.79 -15.52 -9.08
CA VAL A 526 2.18 -15.84 -8.75
C VAL A 526 2.70 -14.98 -7.60
N ASP A 527 2.40 -13.68 -7.58
CA ASP A 527 2.84 -12.79 -6.49
C ASP A 527 2.19 -13.17 -5.16
N ASN A 528 0.89 -13.49 -5.15
CA ASN A 528 0.20 -13.90 -3.92
C ASN A 528 0.73 -15.20 -3.32
N GLY A 529 1.13 -16.19 -4.14
CA GLY A 529 1.53 -17.51 -3.66
C GLY A 529 3.03 -17.81 -3.65
N LEU A 530 3.81 -17.12 -4.47
CA LEU A 530 5.27 -17.29 -4.60
C LEU A 530 6.01 -15.93 -4.59
N GLY A 531 5.39 -14.90 -4.02
CA GLY A 531 5.83 -13.51 -4.07
C GLY A 531 7.27 -13.27 -3.61
N TRP A 532 7.80 -14.06 -2.67
CA TRP A 532 9.19 -13.91 -2.23
C TRP A 532 10.22 -14.38 -3.26
N ILE A 533 9.92 -15.42 -4.05
CA ILE A 533 10.78 -15.77 -5.19
C ILE A 533 10.67 -14.68 -6.25
N LEU A 534 9.46 -14.18 -6.53
CA LEU A 534 9.24 -13.10 -7.50
C LEU A 534 9.94 -11.79 -7.09
N SER A 535 9.93 -11.48 -5.79
CA SER A 535 10.56 -10.31 -5.17
C SER A 535 12.05 -10.23 -5.46
N ARG A 536 12.75 -11.37 -5.44
CA ARG A 536 14.18 -11.45 -5.80
C ARG A 536 14.45 -10.89 -7.20
N PHE A 537 13.66 -11.30 -8.18
CA PHE A 537 13.81 -10.87 -9.57
C PHE A 537 13.25 -9.46 -9.81
N PHE A 538 12.28 -9.02 -9.02
CA PHE A 538 11.81 -7.63 -9.05
C PHE A 538 12.90 -6.66 -8.58
N VAL A 539 13.53 -6.92 -7.43
CA VAL A 539 14.61 -6.07 -6.88
C VAL A 539 15.79 -5.98 -7.83
N GLU A 540 16.12 -7.08 -8.52
CA GLU A 540 17.19 -7.11 -9.53
C GLU A 540 16.96 -6.09 -10.67
N LYS A 541 15.69 -5.83 -11.04
CA LYS A 541 15.30 -4.94 -12.14
C LYS A 541 14.91 -3.53 -11.72
N ALA A 542 14.28 -3.38 -10.56
CA ALA A 542 13.53 -2.16 -10.22
C ALA A 542 14.15 -1.33 -9.09
N PHE A 543 15.10 -1.88 -8.33
CA PHE A 543 15.54 -1.24 -7.09
C PHE A 543 17.06 -1.13 -7.01
N SER A 544 17.55 -0.02 -6.45
CA SER A 544 18.98 0.30 -6.38
C SER A 544 19.43 0.56 -4.94
N GLU A 545 20.73 0.37 -4.68
CA GLU A 545 21.33 0.71 -3.40
C GLU A 545 21.13 2.20 -3.04
N LYS A 546 21.22 3.09 -4.04
CA LYS A 546 20.95 4.53 -3.86
C LYS A 546 19.53 4.80 -3.40
N ALA A 547 18.55 4.10 -3.96
CA ALA A 547 17.15 4.21 -3.56
C ALA A 547 16.96 3.76 -2.10
N LYS A 548 17.60 2.65 -1.70
CA LYS A 548 17.59 2.18 -0.32
C LYS A 548 18.18 3.22 0.64
N ILE A 549 19.36 3.75 0.34
CA ILE A 549 20.04 4.76 1.18
C ILE A 549 19.20 6.03 1.30
N PHE A 550 18.62 6.51 0.20
CA PHE A 550 17.82 7.73 0.24
C PHE A 550 16.48 7.54 0.97
N GLY A 551 15.82 6.39 0.81
CA GLY A 551 14.62 6.06 1.59
C GLY A 551 14.91 5.96 3.08
N ASP A 552 16.01 5.30 3.45
CA ASP A 552 16.48 5.20 4.84
C ASP A 552 16.76 6.58 5.46
N GLN A 553 17.35 7.49 4.68
CA GLN A 553 17.58 8.88 5.08
C GLN A 553 16.28 9.63 5.34
N ILE A 554 15.30 9.53 4.43
CA ILE A 554 13.98 10.18 4.61
C ILE A 554 13.33 9.69 5.90
N VAL A 555 13.23 8.39 6.11
CA VAL A 555 12.61 7.81 7.32
C VAL A 555 13.34 8.26 8.60
N THR A 556 14.66 8.32 8.56
CA THR A 556 15.47 8.83 9.69
C THR A 556 15.16 10.29 9.99
N ASP A 557 15.04 11.14 8.96
CA ASP A 557 14.73 12.57 9.12
C ASP A 557 13.31 12.80 9.65
N ILE A 558 12.36 11.95 9.24
CA ILE A 558 11.00 11.92 9.78
C ILE A 558 11.01 11.57 11.28
N LYS A 559 11.74 10.53 11.70
CA LYS A 559 11.89 10.17 13.12
C LYS A 559 12.47 11.33 13.93
N THR A 560 13.50 12.00 13.42
CA THR A 560 14.11 13.16 14.08
C THR A 560 13.13 14.30 14.25
N THR A 561 12.40 14.67 13.21
CA THR A 561 11.46 15.80 13.28
C THR A 561 10.20 15.49 14.08
N PHE A 562 9.72 14.25 14.08
CA PHE A 562 8.63 13.83 14.95
C PHE A 562 9.02 13.89 16.44
N ILE A 563 10.26 13.52 16.79
CA ILE A 563 10.79 13.71 18.15
C ILE A 563 10.78 15.19 18.54
N GLU A 564 11.18 16.09 17.64
CA GLU A 564 11.15 17.54 17.91
C GLU A 564 9.73 18.10 18.06
N LYS A 565 8.74 17.50 17.39
CA LYS A 565 7.32 17.81 17.59
C LYS A 565 6.82 17.34 18.95
N LEU A 566 7.13 16.10 19.35
CA LEU A 566 6.80 15.58 20.68
C LEU A 566 7.33 16.48 21.80
N LYS A 567 8.59 16.95 21.70
CA LYS A 567 9.19 17.86 22.69
C LYS A 567 8.49 19.22 22.81
N LYS A 568 7.83 19.69 21.76
CA LYS A 568 7.14 20.99 21.72
C LYS A 568 5.65 20.88 22.06
N THR A 569 5.14 19.66 22.14
CA THR A 569 3.73 19.40 22.40
C THR A 569 3.37 19.80 23.82
N THR A 570 2.35 20.65 23.98
CA THR A 570 1.94 21.18 25.30
C THR A 570 0.75 20.46 25.91
N TRP A 571 0.14 19.52 25.19
CA TRP A 571 -1.06 18.80 25.63
C TRP A 571 -0.74 17.43 26.26
N MET A 572 0.50 16.96 26.16
CA MET A 572 0.99 15.74 26.78
C MET A 572 1.78 16.07 28.05
N ASP A 573 1.69 15.19 29.06
CA ASP A 573 2.55 15.30 30.24
C ASP A 573 4.01 14.98 29.87
N GLU A 574 4.96 15.68 30.49
CA GLU A 574 6.41 15.56 30.19
C GLU A 574 6.91 14.11 30.28
N SER A 575 6.44 13.33 31.27
CA SER A 575 6.79 11.92 31.41
C SER A 575 6.28 11.04 30.25
N VAL A 576 5.13 11.38 29.66
CA VAL A 576 4.58 10.66 28.50
C VAL A 576 5.35 11.04 27.23
N VAL A 577 5.76 12.31 27.10
CA VAL A 577 6.64 12.78 26.02
C VAL A 577 7.96 12.01 26.01
N GLU A 578 8.59 11.80 27.17
CA GLU A 578 9.82 11.00 27.27
C GLU A 578 9.62 9.55 26.78
N LEU A 579 8.52 8.91 27.18
CA LEU A 579 8.17 7.54 26.73
C LEU A 579 7.86 7.50 25.23
N ALA A 580 7.15 8.51 24.70
CA ALA A 580 6.86 8.60 23.27
C ALA A 580 8.14 8.75 22.45
N ILE A 581 9.11 9.54 22.91
CA ILE A 581 10.44 9.65 22.28
C ILE A 581 11.17 8.31 22.30
N GLN A 582 11.13 7.57 23.41
CA GLN A 582 11.69 6.22 23.47
C GLN A 582 11.01 5.26 22.49
N LYS A 583 9.68 5.36 22.32
CA LYS A 583 8.93 4.60 21.31
C LYS A 583 9.43 4.91 19.90
N VAL A 584 9.58 6.18 19.53
CA VAL A 584 10.15 6.57 18.21
C VAL A 584 11.56 6.01 18.02
N HIS A 585 12.42 6.10 19.04
CA HIS A 585 13.78 5.55 18.95
C HIS A 585 13.80 4.04 18.70
N LYS A 586 12.85 3.31 19.29
CA LYS A 586 12.70 1.86 19.13
C LYS A 586 11.95 1.43 17.87
N ILE A 587 11.39 2.35 17.09
CA ILE A 587 10.76 2.00 15.81
C ILE A 587 11.80 1.33 14.90
N VAL A 588 11.53 0.09 14.51
CA VAL A 588 12.31 -0.66 13.53
C VAL A 588 11.90 -0.22 12.13
N GLN A 589 12.87 0.19 11.31
CA GLN A 589 12.63 0.59 9.92
C GLN A 589 13.08 -0.52 8.95
N LYS A 590 12.18 -0.95 8.06
CA LYS A 590 12.43 -1.98 7.05
C LYS A 590 12.26 -1.39 5.65
N ILE A 591 13.35 -1.28 4.90
CA ILE A 591 13.41 -0.53 3.62
C ILE A 591 13.71 -1.44 2.44
N GLY A 592 12.86 -1.40 1.42
CA GLY A 592 13.02 -2.04 0.13
C GLY A 592 12.68 -3.54 0.13
N TYR A 593 13.45 -4.35 0.85
CA TYR A 593 13.33 -5.81 0.82
C TYR A 593 13.88 -6.52 2.07
N PRO A 594 13.37 -7.72 2.41
CA PRO A 594 13.89 -8.53 3.51
C PRO A 594 15.24 -9.18 3.17
N THR A 595 16.14 -9.25 4.17
CA THR A 595 17.43 -9.95 4.05
C THR A 595 17.54 -11.16 4.99
N LYS A 596 16.42 -11.60 5.59
CA LYS A 596 16.42 -12.64 6.62
C LYS A 596 15.18 -13.53 6.60
N SER A 597 13.98 -12.95 6.72
CA SER A 597 12.73 -13.73 6.79
C SER A 597 11.67 -13.25 5.78
N PRO A 598 11.59 -13.89 4.60
CA PRO A 598 12.65 -14.73 4.03
C PRO A 598 13.81 -13.89 3.49
N ASP A 599 15.02 -14.45 3.47
CA ASP A 599 16.15 -13.84 2.79
C ASP A 599 15.99 -14.03 1.27
N ILE A 600 15.48 -13.00 0.58
CA ILE A 600 15.28 -13.07 -0.87
C ILE A 600 16.61 -13.04 -1.65
N MET A 601 17.72 -12.70 -0.97
CA MET A 601 19.05 -12.65 -1.56
C MET A 601 19.75 -14.00 -1.55
N ASP A 602 19.24 -14.98 -0.80
CA ASP A 602 19.77 -16.35 -0.70
C ASP A 602 18.86 -17.39 -1.39
N PRO A 603 19.21 -17.86 -2.61
CA PRO A 603 18.40 -18.84 -3.34
C PRO A 603 18.13 -20.16 -2.58
N PRO A 604 19.10 -20.76 -1.84
CA PRO A 604 18.84 -21.92 -0.99
C PRO A 604 17.75 -21.69 0.07
N SER A 605 17.80 -20.58 0.80
CA SER A 605 16.80 -20.19 1.80
C SER A 605 15.42 -20.07 1.17
N LEU A 606 15.30 -19.38 0.03
CA LEU A 606 14.03 -19.28 -0.70
C LEU A 606 13.49 -20.65 -1.15
N ARG A 607 14.37 -21.54 -1.63
CA ARG A 607 13.98 -22.90 -2.00
C ARG A 607 13.44 -23.67 -0.81
N GLN A 608 14.09 -23.52 0.36
CA GLN A 608 13.67 -24.16 1.60
C GLN A 608 12.33 -23.61 2.08
N TYR A 609 12.14 -22.28 2.02
CA TYR A 609 10.90 -21.60 2.38
C TYR A 609 9.69 -22.17 1.63
N TYR A 610 9.82 -22.41 0.32
CA TYR A 610 8.76 -22.99 -0.52
C TYR A 610 8.87 -24.50 -0.76
N SER A 611 9.59 -25.24 0.09
CA SER A 611 9.88 -26.67 -0.13
C SER A 611 8.64 -27.56 -0.14
N SER A 612 7.59 -27.20 0.62
CA SER A 612 6.32 -27.93 0.68
C SER A 612 5.35 -27.57 -0.45
N VAL A 613 5.59 -26.48 -1.18
CA VAL A 613 4.72 -26.04 -2.30
C VAL A 613 5.07 -26.80 -3.56
N GLN A 614 4.15 -27.66 -4.00
CA GLN A 614 4.27 -28.37 -5.27
C GLN A 614 3.49 -27.62 -6.34
N ILE A 615 4.17 -27.30 -7.44
CA ILE A 615 3.62 -26.54 -8.56
C ILE A 615 3.68 -27.39 -9.83
N SER A 616 2.57 -27.42 -10.55
CA SER A 616 2.45 -28.02 -11.88
C SER A 616 2.35 -26.92 -12.93
N SER A 617 2.95 -27.11 -14.10
CA SER A 617 2.79 -26.20 -15.24
C SER A 617 1.46 -26.34 -15.98
N THR A 618 0.58 -27.26 -15.55
CA THR A 618 -0.68 -27.58 -16.25
C THR A 618 -1.90 -27.63 -15.34
N ALA A 619 -1.78 -27.35 -14.04
CA ALA A 619 -2.87 -27.48 -13.07
C ALA A 619 -3.07 -26.18 -12.25
N PHE A 620 -3.73 -25.19 -12.85
CA PHE A 620 -3.90 -23.87 -12.24
C PHE A 620 -4.65 -23.92 -10.89
N PHE A 621 -5.75 -24.66 -10.83
CA PHE A 621 -6.54 -24.76 -9.60
C PHE A 621 -5.77 -25.43 -8.46
N ASP A 622 -5.09 -26.54 -8.77
CA ASP A 622 -4.31 -27.29 -7.78
C ASP A 622 -3.13 -26.46 -7.27
N ASN A 623 -2.49 -25.65 -8.12
CA ASN A 623 -1.47 -24.70 -7.70
C ASN A 623 -2.02 -23.68 -6.70
N ALA A 624 -3.17 -23.06 -6.99
CA ALA A 624 -3.82 -22.11 -6.08
C ALA A 624 -4.16 -22.75 -4.73
N LEU A 625 -4.69 -23.97 -4.74
CA LEU A 625 -4.99 -24.72 -3.52
C LEU A 625 -3.71 -25.08 -2.73
N ALA A 626 -2.62 -25.45 -3.41
CA ALA A 626 -1.34 -25.76 -2.78
C ALA A 626 -0.70 -24.52 -2.12
N MET A 627 -0.77 -23.37 -2.79
CA MET A 627 -0.29 -22.08 -2.24
C MET A 627 -1.11 -21.67 -1.01
N ASN A 628 -2.45 -21.70 -1.07
CA ASN A 628 -3.29 -21.37 0.10
C ASN A 628 -3.01 -22.27 1.30
N ARG A 629 -2.86 -23.58 1.07
CA ARG A 629 -2.51 -24.55 2.13
C ARG A 629 -1.17 -24.25 2.76
N PHE A 630 -0.20 -23.83 1.95
CA PHE A 630 1.12 -23.45 2.42
C PHE A 630 1.07 -22.23 3.32
N ASP A 631 0.36 -21.17 2.93
CA ASP A 631 0.25 -19.96 3.74
C ASP A 631 -0.36 -20.23 5.11
N ILE A 632 -1.45 -21.01 5.14
CA ILE A 632 -2.10 -21.44 6.40
C ILE A 632 -1.14 -22.29 7.23
N ALA A 633 -0.54 -23.34 6.65
CA ALA A 633 0.36 -24.21 7.39
C ALA A 633 1.59 -23.43 7.94
N ARG A 634 2.10 -22.46 7.18
CA ARG A 634 3.20 -21.59 7.61
C ARG A 634 2.79 -20.74 8.80
N GLU A 635 1.66 -20.04 8.72
CA GLU A 635 1.14 -19.21 9.82
C GLU A 635 1.00 -20.04 11.10
N TRP A 636 0.30 -21.19 11.05
CA TRP A 636 0.11 -22.05 12.22
C TRP A 636 1.41 -22.68 12.73
N SER A 637 2.42 -22.88 11.87
CA SER A 637 3.73 -23.39 12.28
C SER A 637 4.56 -22.42 13.14
N SER A 638 4.10 -21.17 13.28
CA SER A 638 4.72 -20.18 14.17
C SER A 638 4.41 -20.45 15.65
N LEU A 639 3.33 -21.16 15.96
CA LEU A 639 2.99 -21.52 17.35
C LEU A 639 4.08 -22.36 18.01
N GLY A 640 4.34 -22.07 19.29
CA GLY A 640 5.42 -22.71 20.06
C GLY A 640 6.82 -22.15 19.77
N LYS A 641 6.93 -21.16 18.89
CA LYS A 641 8.17 -20.43 18.60
C LYS A 641 8.01 -18.96 19.01
N PRO A 642 9.12 -18.24 19.26
CA PRO A 642 9.08 -16.79 19.38
C PRO A 642 8.57 -16.14 18.08
N VAL A 643 7.97 -14.95 18.20
CA VAL A 643 7.60 -14.13 17.05
C VAL A 643 8.83 -13.82 16.19
N ASP A 644 8.70 -13.99 14.88
CA ASP A 644 9.76 -13.66 13.93
C ASP A 644 9.78 -12.15 13.65
N ARG A 645 10.62 -11.43 14.39
CA ARG A 645 10.80 -9.97 14.25
C ARG A 645 11.43 -9.56 12.90
N ASP A 646 12.06 -10.48 12.18
CA ASP A 646 12.66 -10.22 10.87
C ASP A 646 11.67 -10.45 9.70
N ALA A 647 10.47 -11.00 9.97
CA ALA A 647 9.46 -11.29 8.96
C ALA A 647 8.84 -10.03 8.32
N TRP A 648 8.43 -10.13 7.07
CA TRP A 648 7.73 -9.06 6.34
C TRP A 648 6.30 -9.48 6.01
N GLY A 649 5.36 -8.53 6.13
CA GLY A 649 3.93 -8.74 5.83
C GLY A 649 3.55 -8.55 4.36
N MET A 650 4.39 -7.88 3.55
CA MET A 650 4.11 -7.55 2.15
C MET A 650 5.29 -7.96 1.25
N SER A 651 4.99 -8.54 0.07
CA SER A 651 6.01 -8.86 -0.92
C SER A 651 6.65 -7.57 -1.47
N VAL A 652 7.88 -7.67 -1.95
CA VAL A 652 8.65 -6.51 -2.39
C VAL A 652 8.02 -5.68 -3.53
N PRO A 653 7.37 -6.27 -4.56
CA PRO A 653 6.72 -5.47 -5.61
C PRO A 653 5.44 -4.74 -5.16
N THR A 654 4.99 -4.94 -3.92
CA THR A 654 3.78 -4.30 -3.39
C THR A 654 3.92 -2.78 -3.37
N VAL A 655 2.96 -2.08 -3.97
CA VAL A 655 2.84 -0.61 -3.90
C VAL A 655 1.98 -0.25 -2.69
N ASN A 656 2.58 -0.33 -1.51
CA ASN A 656 1.97 0.04 -0.23
C ASN A 656 3.05 0.24 0.85
N ALA A 657 2.66 0.60 2.06
CA ALA A 657 3.49 0.59 3.27
C ALA A 657 2.66 0.11 4.47
N TYR A 658 3.30 -0.16 5.62
CA TYR A 658 2.57 -0.48 6.85
C TYR A 658 3.36 -0.17 8.13
N TYR A 659 2.60 0.10 9.20
CA TYR A 659 3.02 0.02 10.60
C TYR A 659 2.46 -1.25 11.24
N ASN A 660 3.29 -1.95 12.03
CA ASN A 660 2.88 -3.09 12.84
C ASN A 660 3.09 -2.76 14.33
N PRO A 661 2.01 -2.58 15.14
CA PRO A 661 2.14 -2.15 16.53
C PRO A 661 2.88 -3.15 17.44
N PRO A 662 2.58 -4.47 17.47
CA PRO A 662 3.39 -5.44 18.23
C PRO A 662 4.87 -5.46 17.83
N GLY A 663 5.17 -5.26 16.55
CA GLY A 663 6.54 -5.17 16.04
C GLY A 663 7.24 -3.84 16.37
N ASN A 664 6.46 -2.79 16.68
CA ASN A 664 6.86 -1.39 16.61
C ASN A 664 7.72 -1.12 15.37
N GLU A 665 7.23 -1.51 14.19
CA GLU A 665 7.99 -1.46 12.94
C GLU A 665 7.22 -0.77 11.82
N ILE A 666 7.96 -0.03 10.99
CA ILE A 666 7.47 0.61 9.75
C ILE A 666 8.19 -0.01 8.55
N VAL A 667 7.42 -0.36 7.52
CA VAL A 667 7.92 -1.17 6.40
C VAL A 667 7.53 -0.57 5.06
N PHE A 668 8.53 -0.42 4.19
CA PHE A 668 8.41 0.20 2.87
C PHE A 668 8.96 -0.73 1.79
N PRO A 669 8.14 -1.60 1.18
CA PRO A 669 8.53 -2.40 0.02
C PRO A 669 9.10 -1.56 -1.13
N ALA A 670 10.04 -2.13 -1.90
CA ALA A 670 10.61 -1.44 -3.05
C ALA A 670 9.55 -1.04 -4.10
N GLY A 671 8.42 -1.73 -4.14
CA GLY A 671 7.27 -1.42 -4.97
C GLY A 671 6.77 0.01 -4.78
N ILE A 672 6.64 0.51 -3.53
CA ILE A 672 6.22 1.90 -3.26
C ILE A 672 7.33 2.93 -3.49
N MET A 673 8.59 2.50 -3.53
CA MET A 673 9.77 3.36 -3.71
C MET A 673 10.08 3.60 -5.19
N GLN A 674 9.08 3.99 -5.97
CA GLN A 674 9.19 4.31 -7.40
C GLN A 674 8.47 5.63 -7.72
N PHE A 675 8.78 6.18 -8.90
CA PHE A 675 8.10 7.35 -9.42
C PHE A 675 6.58 7.07 -9.59
N PRO A 676 5.69 8.03 -9.26
CA PRO A 676 5.94 9.42 -8.85
C PRO A 676 6.15 9.63 -7.34
N VAL A 677 6.08 8.58 -6.52
CA VAL A 677 6.16 8.69 -5.05
C VAL A 677 7.59 8.94 -4.58
N PHE A 678 8.55 8.34 -5.25
CA PHE A 678 9.96 8.36 -4.87
C PHE A 678 10.87 8.27 -6.09
N ASP A 679 11.83 9.20 -6.20
CA ASP A 679 12.95 9.09 -7.14
C ASP A 679 14.19 9.76 -6.53
N VAL A 680 15.35 9.14 -6.72
CA VAL A 680 16.66 9.67 -6.27
C VAL A 680 17.21 10.74 -7.21
N ASN A 681 16.63 10.89 -8.40
CA ASN A 681 17.11 11.76 -9.48
C ASN A 681 16.26 13.02 -9.69
N VAL A 682 15.27 13.26 -8.82
CA VAL A 682 14.43 14.47 -8.82
C VAL A 682 14.76 15.35 -7.59
N PRO A 683 14.38 16.63 -7.58
CA PRO A 683 14.57 17.49 -6.42
C PRO A 683 13.90 16.89 -5.17
N PRO A 684 14.55 16.87 -4.00
CA PRO A 684 14.08 16.12 -2.85
C PRO A 684 12.69 16.50 -2.34
N TYR A 685 12.23 17.75 -2.51
CA TYR A 685 10.90 18.16 -2.06
C TYR A 685 9.76 17.32 -2.67
N LEU A 686 9.95 16.71 -3.85
CA LEU A 686 8.97 15.79 -4.42
C LEU A 686 8.92 14.47 -3.65
N SER A 687 10.08 13.81 -3.49
CA SER A 687 10.18 12.54 -2.76
C SER A 687 9.81 12.70 -1.28
N TYR A 688 10.13 13.83 -0.64
CA TYR A 688 9.64 14.13 0.70
C TYR A 688 8.14 14.43 0.73
N GLY A 689 7.60 15.13 -0.27
CA GLY A 689 6.17 15.45 -0.37
C GLY A 689 5.29 14.20 -0.50
N ALA A 690 5.72 13.20 -1.28
CA ALA A 690 5.00 11.95 -1.44
C ALA A 690 5.53 10.85 -0.49
N PHE A 691 6.69 10.24 -0.77
CA PHE A 691 7.25 9.16 0.06
C PHE A 691 7.54 9.59 1.51
N GLY A 692 8.00 10.83 1.73
CA GLY A 692 8.19 11.35 3.08
C GLY A 692 6.89 11.44 3.86
N SER A 693 5.80 11.88 3.22
CA SER A 693 4.47 11.90 3.84
C SER A 693 3.95 10.49 4.14
N VAL A 694 4.16 9.52 3.25
CA VAL A 694 3.88 8.09 3.52
C VAL A 694 4.73 7.60 4.70
N SER A 695 6.02 7.96 4.76
CA SER A 695 6.90 7.58 5.87
C SER A 695 6.47 8.18 7.20
N GLY A 696 6.04 9.44 7.19
CA GLY A 696 5.47 10.10 8.35
C GLY A 696 4.12 9.53 8.77
N HIS A 697 3.32 9.07 7.81
CA HIS A 697 2.04 8.41 8.05
C HIS A 697 2.26 7.09 8.82
N GLU A 698 3.15 6.22 8.35
CA GLU A 698 3.49 4.98 9.06
C GLU A 698 4.08 5.24 10.46
N LEU A 699 4.88 6.30 10.62
CA LEU A 699 5.37 6.67 11.95
C LEU A 699 4.23 7.16 12.85
N SER A 700 3.31 7.96 12.32
CA SER A 700 2.19 8.53 13.06
C SER A 700 1.21 7.45 13.54
N HIS A 701 1.09 6.32 12.83
CA HIS A 701 0.37 5.15 13.32
C HIS A 701 0.88 4.63 14.66
N ALA A 702 2.14 4.86 15.02
CA ALA A 702 2.65 4.53 16.36
C ALA A 702 1.96 5.33 17.49
N PHE A 703 1.19 6.37 17.17
CA PHE A 703 0.56 7.24 18.17
C PHE A 703 -0.92 7.54 17.85
N ASP A 704 -1.50 6.94 16.81
CA ASP A 704 -2.89 7.16 16.45
C ASP A 704 -3.88 6.51 17.46
N SER A 705 -5.17 6.44 17.11
CA SER A 705 -6.21 5.86 17.96
C SER A 705 -5.92 4.43 18.41
N THR A 706 -5.18 3.65 17.62
CA THR A 706 -4.84 2.24 17.89
C THR A 706 -3.42 2.13 18.42
N GLY A 707 -2.42 2.66 17.72
CA GLY A 707 -1.01 2.50 18.07
C GLY A 707 -0.61 3.16 19.38
N ARG A 708 -1.33 4.19 19.84
CA ARG A 708 -1.10 4.78 21.18
C ARG A 708 -1.19 3.75 22.30
N HIS A 709 -1.95 2.68 22.12
CA HIS A 709 -2.13 1.64 23.14
C HIS A 709 -0.91 0.73 23.28
N TYR A 710 0.06 0.82 22.37
CA TYR A 710 1.26 -0.02 22.37
C TYR A 710 2.46 0.78 22.91
N ASP A 711 3.23 0.22 23.84
CA ASP A 711 4.41 0.87 24.39
C ASP A 711 5.60 0.84 23.40
N GLN A 712 6.78 1.28 23.84
CA GLN A 712 8.01 1.30 23.05
C GLN A 712 8.53 -0.10 22.66
N ASN A 713 8.03 -1.16 23.26
CA ASN A 713 8.38 -2.56 22.98
C ASN A 713 7.27 -3.29 22.19
N GLY A 714 6.16 -2.61 21.89
CA GLY A 714 5.00 -3.19 21.22
C GLY A 714 4.03 -3.92 22.16
N ASN A 715 4.08 -3.67 23.48
CA ASN A 715 3.10 -4.24 24.41
C ASN A 715 1.84 -3.36 24.46
N TYR A 716 0.67 -3.97 24.33
CA TYR A 716 -0.61 -3.35 24.61
C TYR A 716 -0.76 -3.08 26.12
N THR A 717 -0.59 -1.81 26.50
CA THR A 717 -0.61 -1.36 27.90
C THR A 717 -1.00 0.11 27.99
N ASP A 718 -1.54 0.52 29.13
CA ASP A 718 -1.80 1.93 29.41
C ASP A 718 -0.51 2.59 29.91
N TRP A 719 0.26 3.18 29.00
CA TRP A 719 1.50 3.91 29.31
C TRP A 719 1.34 5.44 29.28
N TRP A 720 0.12 5.93 29.01
CA TRP A 720 -0.23 7.35 29.06
C TRP A 720 -0.91 7.68 30.38
N THR A 721 -0.73 8.91 30.85
CA THR A 721 -1.48 9.43 32.01
C THR A 721 -2.94 9.70 31.63
N PRO A 722 -3.89 9.64 32.58
CA PRO A 722 -5.30 9.93 32.30
C PRO A 722 -5.54 11.33 31.69
N SER A 723 -4.75 12.34 32.08
CA SER A 723 -4.76 13.69 31.50
C SER A 723 -4.36 13.67 30.02
N THR A 724 -3.28 12.96 29.68
CA THR A 724 -2.83 12.85 28.29
C THR A 724 -3.84 12.09 27.42
N VAL A 725 -4.45 11.02 27.95
CA VAL A 725 -5.54 10.30 27.26
C VAL A 725 -6.72 11.21 27.00
N SER A 726 -7.21 11.94 28.00
CA SER A 726 -8.33 12.88 27.84
C SER A 726 -8.03 13.98 26.82
N ASN A 727 -6.81 14.52 26.82
CA ASN A 727 -6.40 15.57 25.89
C ASN A 727 -6.26 15.05 24.44
N PHE A 728 -5.88 13.78 24.28
CA PHE A 728 -5.85 13.12 22.97
C PHE A 728 -7.26 12.87 22.46
N GLU A 729 -8.15 12.31 23.29
CA GLU A 729 -9.54 12.03 22.91
C GLU A 729 -10.27 13.31 22.47
N GLU A 730 -10.09 14.42 23.21
CA GLU A 730 -10.64 15.73 22.83
C GLU A 730 -10.17 16.19 21.44
N ARG A 731 -8.89 16.00 21.11
CA ARG A 731 -8.32 16.40 19.82
C ARG A 731 -8.72 15.44 18.71
N ALA A 732 -8.75 14.14 18.99
CA ALA A 732 -9.15 13.10 18.06
C ALA A 732 -10.62 13.27 17.64
N GLU A 733 -11.50 13.70 18.56
CA GLU A 733 -12.91 13.99 18.24
C GLU A 733 -13.06 15.07 17.16
N CYS A 734 -12.15 16.06 17.10
CA CYS A 734 -12.15 17.03 16.00
C CYS A 734 -12.00 16.35 14.64
N PHE A 735 -11.12 15.35 14.52
CA PHE A 735 -10.93 14.61 13.28
C PHE A 735 -12.15 13.76 12.95
N VAL A 736 -12.78 13.13 13.96
CA VAL A 736 -14.04 12.40 13.78
C VAL A 736 -15.10 13.31 13.18
N ASP A 737 -15.33 14.48 13.79
CA ASP A 737 -16.32 15.46 13.35
C ASP A 737 -16.00 16.04 11.97
N GLN A 738 -14.74 16.40 11.73
CA GLN A 738 -14.28 16.95 10.45
C GLN A 738 -14.57 15.97 9.32
N TYR A 739 -14.11 14.72 9.44
CA TYR A 739 -14.24 13.74 8.38
C TYR A 739 -15.66 13.23 8.23
N HIS A 740 -16.45 13.17 9.32
CA HIS A 740 -17.86 12.81 9.23
C HIS A 740 -18.68 13.79 8.37
N ASN A 741 -18.24 15.04 8.22
CA ASN A 741 -18.91 16.01 7.34
C ASN A 741 -18.65 15.76 5.84
N TYR A 742 -17.70 14.91 5.47
CA TYR A 742 -17.49 14.51 4.09
C TYR A 742 -18.50 13.45 3.66
N THR A 743 -18.98 13.55 2.42
CA THR A 743 -20.00 12.65 1.88
C THR A 743 -19.69 12.19 0.47
N VAL A 744 -20.20 11.02 0.11
CA VAL A 744 -20.28 10.51 -1.27
C VAL A 744 -21.74 10.24 -1.63
N PRO A 745 -22.10 10.11 -2.92
CA PRO A 745 -23.44 9.66 -3.30
C PRO A 745 -23.70 8.23 -2.79
N GLY A 746 -24.70 8.08 -1.93
CA GLY A 746 -25.15 6.80 -1.37
C GLY A 746 -26.00 5.97 -2.34
N PRO A 747 -26.48 4.78 -1.92
CA PRO A 747 -27.24 3.87 -2.78
C PRO A 747 -28.42 4.53 -3.49
N ASP A 748 -29.17 5.37 -2.78
CA ASP A 748 -30.34 6.11 -3.26
C ASP A 748 -30.05 7.57 -3.68
N ASP A 749 -28.77 7.85 -4.02
CA ASP A 749 -28.24 9.19 -4.37
C ASP A 749 -28.34 10.24 -3.25
N LYS A 750 -28.66 9.83 -2.02
CA LYS A 750 -28.54 10.70 -0.84
C LYS A 750 -27.10 10.73 -0.34
N PRO A 751 -26.68 11.79 0.36
CA PRO A 751 -25.35 11.85 0.97
C PRO A 751 -25.12 10.68 1.92
N LEU A 752 -24.06 9.91 1.67
CA LEU A 752 -23.53 8.89 2.57
C LEU A 752 -22.26 9.44 3.21
N HIS A 753 -22.29 9.60 4.53
CA HIS A 753 -21.20 10.20 5.30
C HIS A 753 -20.02 9.24 5.45
N VAL A 754 -18.80 9.78 5.41
CA VAL A 754 -17.61 9.06 5.88
C VAL A 754 -17.81 8.72 7.36
N ASN A 755 -17.47 7.49 7.76
CA ASN A 755 -17.42 7.14 9.18
C ASN A 755 -16.12 7.71 9.77
N GLY A 756 -16.25 8.85 10.46
CA GLY A 756 -15.11 9.55 11.06
C GLY A 756 -14.39 8.75 12.15
N LYS A 757 -15.08 7.78 12.79
CA LYS A 757 -14.49 6.87 13.78
C LYS A 757 -13.70 5.76 13.11
N LEU A 758 -14.30 5.10 12.11
CA LEU A 758 -13.61 4.08 11.30
C LEU A 758 -12.34 4.64 10.66
N THR A 759 -12.39 5.90 10.21
CA THR A 759 -11.25 6.53 9.51
C THR A 759 -10.26 7.26 10.41
N LEU A 760 -10.49 7.27 11.73
CA LEU A 760 -9.77 8.14 12.67
C LEU A 760 -8.25 7.92 12.66
N GLY A 761 -7.80 6.65 12.73
CA GLY A 761 -6.38 6.32 12.76
C GLY A 761 -5.65 6.84 11.50
N GLU A 762 -6.22 6.56 10.34
CA GLU A 762 -5.70 6.99 9.03
C GLU A 762 -5.69 8.52 8.87
N ASN A 763 -6.74 9.20 9.34
CA ASN A 763 -6.85 10.66 9.26
C ASN A 763 -5.82 11.35 10.16
N ILE A 764 -5.58 10.82 11.36
CA ILE A 764 -4.50 11.28 12.26
C ILE A 764 -3.14 11.04 11.61
N ALA A 765 -2.94 9.85 11.03
CA ALA A 765 -1.68 9.47 10.41
C ALA A 765 -1.36 10.34 9.18
N ASP A 766 -2.35 10.69 8.35
CA ASP A 766 -2.15 11.63 7.24
C ASP A 766 -1.71 13.01 7.70
N ALA A 767 -2.40 13.59 8.68
CA ALA A 767 -2.09 14.92 9.19
C ALA A 767 -0.71 14.99 9.85
N GLY A 768 -0.41 14.02 10.73
CA GLY A 768 0.90 13.90 11.37
C GLY A 768 2.01 13.63 10.37
N GLY A 769 1.75 12.78 9.37
CA GLY A 769 2.71 12.37 8.36
C GLY A 769 3.16 13.51 7.46
N VAL A 770 2.21 14.27 6.90
CA VAL A 770 2.53 15.46 6.09
C VAL A 770 3.28 16.51 6.90
N SER A 771 2.88 16.75 8.14
CA SER A 771 3.54 17.74 8.99
C SER A 771 4.99 17.34 9.33
N ALA A 772 5.23 16.08 9.69
CA ALA A 772 6.58 15.57 9.93
C ALA A 772 7.43 15.59 8.64
N ALA A 773 6.87 15.21 7.50
CA ALA A 773 7.56 15.20 6.22
C ALA A 773 7.98 16.59 5.73
N PHE A 774 7.10 17.58 5.89
CA PHE A 774 7.43 18.95 5.54
C PHE A 774 8.55 19.48 6.44
N ALA A 775 8.47 19.24 7.76
CA ALA A 775 9.53 19.61 8.70
C ALA A 775 10.86 18.93 8.37
N ALA A 776 10.84 17.64 8.03
CA ALA A 776 12.03 16.85 7.68
C ALA A 776 12.71 17.41 6.41
N TRP A 777 11.95 17.69 5.37
CA TRP A 777 12.49 18.34 4.17
C TRP A 777 13.04 19.73 4.48
N LYS A 778 12.32 20.55 5.24
CA LYS A 778 12.75 21.91 5.62
C LYS A 778 14.06 21.90 6.40
N MET A 779 14.28 20.90 7.25
CA MET A 779 15.55 20.67 7.96
C MET A 779 16.71 20.41 6.98
N ARG A 780 16.47 19.60 5.95
CA ARG A 780 17.48 19.20 4.96
C ARG A 780 17.67 20.16 3.80
N ARG A 781 16.76 21.11 3.59
CA ARG A 781 16.72 21.93 2.35
C ARG A 781 17.99 22.73 2.08
N THR A 782 18.79 23.05 3.11
CA THR A 782 20.06 23.77 2.98
C THR A 782 21.25 22.86 2.68
N GLU A 783 21.10 21.55 2.89
CA GLU A 783 22.12 20.53 2.69
C GLU A 783 21.93 19.76 1.38
N MET A 784 20.72 19.77 0.83
CA MET A 784 20.36 19.09 -0.41
C MET A 784 20.24 20.06 -1.59
N GLU A 785 20.51 19.56 -2.80
CA GLU A 785 20.34 20.32 -4.03
C GLU A 785 18.85 20.46 -4.37
N ASN A 786 18.24 21.58 -4.01
CA ASN A 786 16.83 21.89 -4.28
C ASN A 786 16.70 22.73 -5.55
N GLN A 787 16.85 22.06 -6.69
CA GLN A 787 16.66 22.69 -8.00
C GLN A 787 15.17 22.92 -8.31
N ASP A 788 14.87 23.98 -9.05
CA ASP A 788 13.52 24.24 -9.54
C ASP A 788 13.19 23.29 -10.71
N LEU A 789 11.91 22.94 -10.87
CA LEU A 789 11.44 22.11 -11.98
C LEU A 789 11.07 22.96 -13.21
N PRO A 790 11.40 22.50 -14.43
CA PRO A 790 11.08 23.22 -15.67
C PRO A 790 9.57 23.34 -15.90
N GLY A 791 9.08 24.55 -16.16
CA GLY A 791 7.68 24.81 -16.47
C GLY A 791 6.75 24.90 -15.25
N LEU A 792 7.28 24.72 -14.03
CA LEU A 792 6.55 24.84 -12.77
C LEU A 792 6.96 26.07 -11.96
N GLU A 793 7.51 27.10 -12.61
CA GLU A 793 8.01 28.32 -11.96
C GLU A 793 6.91 29.16 -11.28
N TYR A 794 5.64 28.81 -11.51
CA TYR A 794 4.49 29.37 -10.81
C TYR A 794 4.48 28.98 -9.32
N PHE A 795 4.95 27.77 -9.00
CA PHE A 795 4.96 27.25 -7.64
C PHE A 795 6.32 27.46 -6.97
N THR A 796 6.30 27.76 -5.68
CA THR A 796 7.50 27.63 -4.84
C THR A 796 7.80 26.15 -4.56
N GLN A 797 9.02 25.86 -4.10
CA GLN A 797 9.38 24.50 -3.68
C GLN A 797 8.51 24.00 -2.51
N GLU A 798 8.10 24.90 -1.61
CA GLU A 798 7.20 24.58 -0.50
C GLU A 798 5.80 24.22 -1.02
N GLN A 799 5.30 24.94 -2.03
CA GLN A 799 4.05 24.60 -2.69
C GLN A 799 4.14 23.28 -3.48
N LEU A 800 5.25 23.04 -4.18
CA LEU A 800 5.48 21.78 -4.91
C LEU A 800 5.57 20.56 -4.00
N PHE A 801 6.02 20.71 -2.75
CA PHE A 801 5.91 19.65 -1.76
C PHE A 801 4.45 19.20 -1.56
N PHE A 802 3.53 20.15 -1.33
CA PHE A 802 2.11 19.84 -1.12
C PHE A 802 1.42 19.37 -2.39
N VAL A 803 1.81 19.91 -3.56
CA VAL A 803 1.36 19.40 -4.86
C VAL A 803 1.80 17.94 -5.02
N SER A 804 3.02 17.59 -4.65
CA SER A 804 3.52 16.21 -4.70
C SER A 804 2.76 15.27 -3.75
N TYR A 805 2.44 15.73 -2.54
CA TYR A 805 1.56 14.98 -1.61
C TYR A 805 0.19 14.72 -2.22
N ALA A 806 -0.48 15.76 -2.72
CA ALA A 806 -1.82 15.63 -3.29
C ALA A 806 -1.82 14.80 -4.58
N ASN A 807 -0.75 14.86 -5.38
CA ASN A 807 -0.63 14.09 -6.61
C ASN A 807 -0.65 12.57 -6.40
N TRP A 808 -0.11 12.10 -5.27
CA TRP A 808 -0.20 10.70 -4.87
C TRP A 808 -1.65 10.21 -4.72
N TRP A 809 -2.55 11.12 -4.34
CA TRP A 809 -3.95 10.82 -4.07
C TRP A 809 -4.89 11.10 -5.25
N CYS A 810 -4.40 11.66 -6.36
CA CYS A 810 -5.25 11.87 -7.55
C CYS A 810 -5.85 10.54 -8.02
N GLY A 811 -7.18 10.50 -8.07
CA GLY A 811 -7.90 9.25 -8.27
C GLY A 811 -9.39 9.47 -8.45
N LYS A 812 -10.05 8.46 -9.00
CA LYS A 812 -11.51 8.41 -9.08
C LYS A 812 -12.05 7.03 -8.78
N SER A 813 -13.33 6.99 -8.45
CA SER A 813 -14.04 5.77 -8.10
C SER A 813 -15.43 5.77 -8.72
N ARG A 814 -15.90 4.59 -9.10
CA ARG A 814 -17.31 4.35 -9.43
C ARG A 814 -18.14 4.47 -8.16
N LYS A 815 -19.40 4.87 -8.30
CA LYS A 815 -20.33 5.11 -7.19
C LYS A 815 -20.40 3.91 -6.25
N GLU A 816 -20.57 2.70 -6.79
CA GLU A 816 -20.72 1.47 -6.01
C GLU A 816 -19.44 1.12 -5.23
N THR A 817 -18.26 1.34 -5.84
CA THR A 817 -16.98 1.20 -5.13
C THR A 817 -16.79 2.26 -4.06
N ALA A 818 -17.19 3.51 -4.31
CA ALA A 818 -17.14 4.57 -3.29
C ALA A 818 -18.01 4.21 -2.08
N ILE A 819 -19.24 3.73 -2.30
CA ILE A 819 -20.13 3.24 -1.23
C ILE A 819 -19.48 2.08 -0.48
N SER A 820 -18.95 1.09 -1.19
CA SER A 820 -18.27 -0.06 -0.55
C SER A 820 -17.13 0.40 0.35
N ARG A 821 -16.30 1.35 -0.11
CA ARG A 821 -15.18 1.87 0.69
C ARG A 821 -15.65 2.61 1.94
N ILE A 822 -16.75 3.37 1.88
CA ILE A 822 -17.29 4.01 3.10
C ILE A 822 -17.66 2.98 4.17
N TYR A 823 -18.12 1.78 3.79
CA TYR A 823 -18.49 0.74 4.75
C TYR A 823 -17.33 -0.12 5.25
N THR A 824 -16.22 -0.20 4.51
CA THR A 824 -15.17 -1.22 4.77
C THR A 824 -13.76 -0.69 4.90
N ASP A 825 -13.47 0.47 4.33
CA ASP A 825 -12.11 1.00 4.21
C ASP A 825 -11.83 1.92 5.40
N PRO A 826 -10.81 1.65 6.25
CA PRO A 826 -10.41 2.58 7.30
C PRO A 826 -9.81 3.86 6.71
N HIS A 827 -9.52 3.92 5.42
CA HIS A 827 -9.05 5.14 4.80
C HIS A 827 -10.22 6.02 4.32
N ALA A 828 -10.16 7.31 4.60
CA ALA A 828 -11.05 8.27 3.97
C ALA A 828 -10.91 8.26 2.43
N PRO A 829 -11.95 8.67 1.67
CA PRO A 829 -11.85 8.87 0.23
C PRO A 829 -10.64 9.73 -0.13
N LYS A 830 -9.96 9.44 -1.26
CA LYS A 830 -8.66 10.05 -1.59
C LYS A 830 -8.72 11.58 -1.63
N TRP A 831 -9.78 12.13 -2.21
CA TRP A 831 -10.02 13.59 -2.23
C TRP A 831 -10.18 14.16 -0.81
N ALA A 832 -10.80 13.43 0.11
CA ALA A 832 -10.96 13.84 1.51
C ALA A 832 -9.64 13.75 2.27
N ARG A 833 -8.76 12.77 1.95
CA ARG A 833 -7.38 12.73 2.47
C ARG A 833 -6.60 13.97 2.06
N VAL A 834 -6.75 14.44 0.81
CA VAL A 834 -6.15 15.71 0.35
C VAL A 834 -6.73 16.89 1.13
N LEU A 835 -8.05 17.11 1.08
CA LEU A 835 -8.67 18.30 1.64
C LEU A 835 -8.58 18.37 3.17
N GLY A 836 -8.82 17.26 3.86
CA GLY A 836 -8.75 17.19 5.32
C GLY A 836 -7.34 17.49 5.82
N THR A 837 -6.32 16.86 5.23
CA THR A 837 -4.92 17.06 5.61
C THR A 837 -4.44 18.49 5.35
N MET A 838 -4.80 19.08 4.20
CA MET A 838 -4.46 20.48 3.91
C MET A 838 -5.19 21.45 4.87
N SER A 839 -6.43 21.16 5.24
CA SER A 839 -7.19 21.94 6.23
C SER A 839 -6.56 21.90 7.63
N ASN A 840 -5.85 20.82 7.94
CA ASN A 840 -5.16 20.60 9.22
C ASN A 840 -3.69 21.05 9.20
N SER A 841 -3.14 21.40 8.04
CA SER A 841 -1.74 21.82 7.91
C SER A 841 -1.58 23.33 7.95
N LYS A 842 -1.00 23.84 9.05
CA LYS A 842 -0.57 25.25 9.14
C LYS A 842 0.46 25.58 8.06
N ASP A 843 1.42 24.69 7.83
CA ASP A 843 2.49 24.88 6.84
C ASP A 843 1.92 25.03 5.41
N PHE A 844 0.91 24.24 5.05
CA PHE A 844 0.19 24.38 3.78
C PHE A 844 -0.48 25.76 3.69
N LYS A 845 -1.23 26.13 4.73
CA LYS A 845 -1.95 27.41 4.78
C LYS A 845 -0.99 28.59 4.68
N GLU A 846 0.20 28.50 5.25
CA GLU A 846 1.25 29.53 5.10
C GLU A 846 1.84 29.54 3.68
N ALA A 847 2.16 28.37 3.12
CA ALA A 847 2.74 28.24 1.77
C ALA A 847 1.82 28.76 0.66
N PHE A 848 0.50 28.65 0.83
CA PHE A 848 -0.52 29.15 -0.10
C PHE A 848 -1.23 30.42 0.38
N ALA A 849 -0.78 31.02 1.48
CA ALA A 849 -1.34 32.25 2.06
C ALA A 849 -2.86 32.20 2.38
N CYS A 850 -3.35 31.04 2.81
CA CYS A 850 -4.74 30.82 3.21
C CYS A 850 -5.13 31.57 4.49
N LYS A 851 -6.43 31.84 4.64
CA LYS A 851 -7.02 32.48 5.83
C LYS A 851 -8.26 31.73 6.30
N PRO A 852 -8.42 31.42 7.60
CA PRO A 852 -7.43 31.56 8.68
C PRO A 852 -6.20 30.64 8.49
N THR A 853 -5.09 30.93 9.17
CA THR A 853 -3.85 30.13 9.10
C THR A 853 -3.82 29.00 10.14
N GLU A 854 -4.70 29.07 11.13
CA GLU A 854 -4.89 28.09 12.18
C GLU A 854 -5.40 26.76 11.59
N PRO A 855 -4.87 25.60 12.00
CA PRO A 855 -5.41 24.29 11.65
C PRO A 855 -6.89 24.14 12.01
N VAL A 856 -7.64 23.34 11.24
CA VAL A 856 -9.01 22.93 11.63
C VAL A 856 -8.92 21.95 12.81
N CYS A 857 -8.14 20.89 12.66
CA CYS A 857 -7.77 19.95 13.72
C CYS A 857 -6.24 19.85 13.83
N GLU A 858 -5.72 19.65 15.04
CA GLU A 858 -4.29 19.53 15.30
C GLU A 858 -4.02 18.52 16.42
N LEU A 859 -3.04 17.63 16.18
CA LEU A 859 -2.60 16.62 17.14
C LEU A 859 -1.06 16.58 17.27
N TRP A 860 -0.34 16.28 16.17
CA TRP A 860 1.14 16.09 16.11
C TRP A 860 1.92 17.24 15.48
#